data_AF-A0A067P927-F1
#
_entry.id   AF-A0A067P927-F1
#
_cell.length_a   1.000
_cell.length_b   1.000
_cell.length_c   1.000
_cell.angle_alpha   90.00
_cell.angle_beta   90.00
_cell.angle_gamma   90.00
#
_symmetry.space_group_name_H-M   'P 1'
#
loop_
_entity.id
_entity.type
_entity.pdbx_description
1 polymer ?
#
loop_
_entity_poly.entity_id
_entity_poly.type
_entity_poly.pdbx_seq_one_letter_code
_entity_poly.pdbx_strand_id
1 'polypeptide(L)'
;MCHGQNSAHRVVHYLNAQLGVHWENAVTCLEHSGRSSTLAASAQYDVALAQYHYAPGSQHHHSKTSSQDAVMFRAVFGKPRLEFICNHQAVLYLKIKEGHYDVDYTKGEGHRRSRSHKVELNDLELAFRMDFSTETMPRVHNSKSRPGNQLIHLVVLDFSAAQLVSKVDLNGPQDAIIFYLRKYLDLLQEAGHDVLFSLPEFDDDRLGLHIDHSIDSHSIQNFDPRCQPSSISGVSIGDVNDHLASKWLQAAIHAEDVERGYVELDRQAVCLAESRSTWLVGSEGWDTQFHVKFGAPEVKILCKREVSFHLKVDELMVYEGSDFTLGAKRLFSDWEVVFLVGLICEKEAEGAITRLKLDMSSIRFCERLAVFTNLDASDPSTHSFKPRLVHFFHTYYFPFIESTSHHIIYQEDTRQPQTPSTYGRSRSRSGTVTSTTPSENKSLLPWELSVRKTNMCGFDFIQVISSESISEHYKTLWGAAQSSEEDYVRCLWKWSYDHYFEATFGPLTLHFLSSGKVILWVDVKEGHLQNLRNWLAWSEEKEYRFKDWRLAFQVDLKMFDHGEVSWSSKSWIHRFMESFSLRKDIVQGHCTVRHLCLDLSNAQFIYELSTFHGMTLSHRAALRRVRAAAYYVKEHYFHYLTYYGHHLLYSIPFWHPGTSPPPMALTDVSFQVHSTHGSIHHKHEPKWSTTDASIFILGMTSFRRPPSTPVDFTANWIAQAREGLSHGIVSLSKKLFLEDHLLRILAKVNAETTIVPVFPAVDGEGDWHLELTTWSKRRKGKECRWELVRDHERRIGYKWENCDKWIYEHEGADEDGDNGVYAMACKCFGAWLCGGLAGLMDWGRSN
;
A
#
# COMPACT_ATOMS: atom_id res chain seq x y z
N MET A 1 -34.66 -44.85 6.01
CA MET A 1 -34.05 -43.52 6.27
C MET A 1 -34.73 -42.50 5.36
N CYS A 2 -34.52 -41.18 5.49
CA CYS A 2 -35.06 -40.23 4.48
C CYS A 2 -34.03 -40.13 3.37
N HIS A 3 -34.16 -41.01 2.38
CA HIS A 3 -33.24 -41.09 1.25
C HIS A 3 -33.31 -39.81 0.42
N GLY A 4 -32.14 -39.32 -0.03
CA GLY A 4 -32.02 -38.10 -0.86
C GLY A 4 -31.99 -36.78 -0.10
N GLN A 5 -32.04 -36.78 1.24
CA GLN A 5 -31.90 -35.58 2.07
C GLN A 5 -30.63 -35.66 2.93
N ASN A 6 -30.04 -34.50 3.25
CA ASN A 6 -28.92 -34.41 4.18
C ASN A 6 -29.31 -35.01 5.55
N SER A 7 -28.64 -36.09 5.94
CA SER A 7 -28.93 -36.86 7.15
C SER A 7 -28.09 -36.44 8.37
N ALA A 8 -27.31 -35.35 8.27
CA ALA A 8 -26.46 -34.86 9.36
C ALA A 8 -27.17 -34.73 10.70
N HIS A 9 -28.34 -34.08 10.78
CA HIS A 9 -29.10 -33.97 12.04
C HIS A 9 -29.40 -35.32 12.70
N ARG A 10 -29.63 -36.36 11.90
CA ARG A 10 -29.93 -37.72 12.39
C ARG A 10 -28.68 -38.42 12.89
N VAL A 11 -27.56 -38.21 12.20
CA VAL A 11 -26.25 -38.68 12.65
C VAL A 11 -25.93 -38.04 13.99
N VAL A 12 -26.06 -36.71 14.11
CA VAL A 12 -25.82 -35.99 15.37
C VAL A 12 -26.73 -36.50 16.49
N HIS A 13 -28.02 -36.69 16.22
CA HIS A 13 -28.95 -37.27 17.19
C HIS A 13 -28.53 -38.71 17.60
N TYR A 14 -28.13 -39.55 16.64
CA TYR A 14 -27.71 -40.92 16.88
C TYR A 14 -26.40 -41.01 17.69
N LEU A 15 -25.43 -40.16 17.40
CA LEU A 15 -24.17 -40.06 18.14
C LEU A 15 -24.40 -39.58 19.58
N ASN A 16 -25.24 -38.55 19.76
CA ASN A 16 -25.62 -38.08 21.10
C ASN A 16 -26.41 -39.12 21.90
N ALA A 17 -27.24 -39.93 21.24
CA ALA A 17 -27.95 -41.03 21.88
C ALA A 17 -26.97 -42.10 22.37
N GLN A 18 -25.97 -42.48 21.57
CA GLN A 18 -24.91 -43.42 21.97
C GLN A 18 -24.12 -42.90 23.18
N LEU A 19 -23.60 -41.67 23.11
CA LEU A 19 -22.91 -41.02 24.22
C LEU A 19 -23.79 -40.95 25.48
N GLY A 20 -25.08 -40.69 25.29
CA GLY A 20 -26.07 -40.70 26.37
C GLY A 20 -26.21 -42.04 27.07
N VAL A 21 -26.32 -43.12 26.31
CA VAL A 21 -26.41 -44.49 26.84
C VAL A 21 -25.10 -44.88 27.53
N HIS A 22 -23.94 -44.55 26.96
CA HIS A 22 -22.66 -44.80 27.61
C HIS A 22 -22.54 -44.06 28.95
N TRP A 23 -23.01 -42.81 29.02
CA TRP A 23 -23.09 -42.05 30.27
C TRP A 23 -24.07 -42.66 31.28
N GLU A 24 -25.27 -43.07 30.84
CA GLU A 24 -26.26 -43.74 31.71
C GLU A 24 -25.69 -45.04 32.31
N ASN A 25 -25.02 -45.85 31.50
CA ASN A 25 -24.32 -47.05 31.95
C ASN A 25 -23.23 -46.73 32.97
N ALA A 26 -22.43 -45.68 32.74
CA ALA A 26 -21.41 -45.23 33.68
C ALA A 26 -22.00 -44.79 35.03
N VAL A 27 -23.13 -44.08 35.01
CA VAL A 27 -23.89 -43.71 36.23
C VAL A 27 -24.38 -44.97 36.96
N THR A 28 -24.98 -45.92 36.25
CA THR A 28 -25.43 -47.19 36.84
C THR A 28 -24.26 -47.98 37.43
N CYS A 29 -23.10 -48.02 36.76
CA CYS A 29 -21.89 -48.68 37.28
C CYS A 29 -21.40 -48.03 38.58
N LEU A 30 -21.45 -46.69 38.69
CA LEU A 30 -21.12 -45.98 39.93
C LEU A 30 -22.07 -46.32 41.08
N GLU A 31 -23.37 -46.47 40.80
CA GLU A 31 -24.37 -46.84 41.81
C GLU A 31 -24.15 -48.26 42.35
N HIS A 32 -23.81 -49.21 41.47
CA HIS A 32 -23.59 -50.62 41.83
C HIS A 32 -22.23 -50.88 42.50
N SER A 33 -21.20 -50.09 42.17
CA SER A 33 -19.85 -50.28 42.72
C SER A 33 -19.69 -49.85 44.18
N GLY A 34 -20.73 -49.23 44.76
CA GLY A 34 -20.71 -48.66 46.10
C GLY A 34 -19.77 -47.46 46.22
N ARG A 35 -19.97 -46.59 47.22
CA ARG A 35 -19.13 -45.40 47.49
C ARG A 35 -17.71 -45.72 47.99
N SER A 36 -17.13 -46.85 47.57
CA SER A 36 -15.77 -47.22 47.94
C SER A 36 -14.78 -46.36 47.14
N SER A 37 -13.94 -45.61 47.84
CA SER A 37 -13.10 -44.53 47.30
C SER A 37 -11.91 -44.97 46.43
N THR A 38 -11.81 -46.25 46.08
CA THR A 38 -10.71 -46.80 45.27
C THR A 38 -11.23 -47.84 44.29
N LEU A 39 -11.69 -47.37 43.12
CA LEU A 39 -11.96 -48.22 41.97
C LEU A 39 -10.62 -48.74 41.41
N ALA A 40 -10.59 -50.01 41.00
CA ALA A 40 -9.45 -50.54 40.24
C ALA A 40 -9.26 -49.76 38.94
N ALA A 41 -8.04 -49.71 38.40
CA ALA A 41 -7.73 -48.96 37.18
C ALA A 41 -8.64 -49.33 36.00
N SER A 42 -9.00 -50.61 35.84
CA SER A 42 -9.93 -51.06 34.81
C SER A 42 -11.36 -50.57 35.01
N ALA A 43 -11.81 -50.40 36.26
CA ALA A 43 -13.15 -49.90 36.58
C ALA A 43 -13.26 -48.37 36.42
N GLN A 44 -12.13 -47.65 36.27
CA GLN A 44 -12.15 -46.21 35.97
C GLN A 44 -12.68 -45.94 34.56
N TYR A 45 -12.39 -46.81 33.58
CA TYR A 45 -12.91 -46.67 32.22
C TYR A 45 -14.45 -46.79 32.18
N ASP A 46 -15.01 -47.75 32.92
CA ASP A 46 -16.46 -47.99 32.96
C ASP A 46 -17.27 -46.84 33.57
N VAL A 47 -16.65 -45.99 34.40
CA VAL A 47 -17.31 -44.87 35.09
C VAL A 47 -16.90 -43.50 34.57
N ALA A 48 -15.91 -43.42 33.68
CA ALA A 48 -15.22 -42.18 33.31
C ALA A 48 -16.18 -41.08 32.83
N LEU A 49 -17.18 -41.43 32.01
CA LEU A 49 -18.17 -40.48 31.50
C LEU A 49 -19.03 -39.84 32.60
N ALA A 50 -19.22 -40.50 33.75
CA ALA A 50 -20.06 -40.02 34.84
C ALA A 50 -19.23 -39.38 35.96
N GLN A 51 -18.04 -39.91 36.26
CA GLN A 51 -17.17 -39.37 37.30
C GLN A 51 -15.69 -39.61 36.99
N TYR A 52 -14.87 -38.59 37.23
CA TYR A 52 -13.42 -38.69 37.12
C TYR A 52 -12.71 -38.17 38.37
N HIS A 53 -11.58 -38.80 38.71
CA HIS A 53 -10.68 -38.36 39.76
C HIS A 53 -9.22 -38.44 39.29
N TYR A 54 -8.44 -37.40 39.59
CA TYR A 54 -7.00 -37.37 39.34
C TYR A 54 -6.24 -37.29 40.66
N ALA A 55 -5.31 -38.22 40.86
CA ALA A 55 -4.38 -38.26 41.98
C ALA A 55 -3.00 -38.68 41.45
N PRO A 56 -1.97 -37.81 41.49
CA PRO A 56 -0.61 -38.20 41.10
C PRO A 56 -0.08 -39.29 42.04
N GLY A 57 0.62 -40.28 41.49
CA GLY A 57 1.35 -41.30 42.28
C GLY A 57 0.60 -42.58 42.65
N SER A 58 -0.68 -42.74 42.25
CA SER A 58 -1.49 -43.91 42.64
C SER A 58 -1.18 -45.20 41.89
N GLN A 59 -0.29 -45.20 40.88
CA GLN A 59 -0.02 -46.39 40.06
C GLN A 59 0.77 -47.49 40.80
N HIS A 60 1.38 -47.24 41.97
CA HIS A 60 2.27 -48.23 42.61
C HIS A 60 2.12 -48.51 44.12
N HIS A 61 1.17 -47.91 44.86
CA HIS A 61 1.03 -48.23 46.29
C HIS A 61 -0.42 -48.59 46.72
N HIS A 62 -0.61 -49.89 46.99
CA HIS A 62 -1.82 -50.52 47.55
C HIS A 62 -2.16 -50.14 49.01
N SER A 63 -1.94 -48.89 49.46
CA SER A 63 -2.35 -48.50 50.82
C SER A 63 -3.85 -48.17 50.86
N LYS A 64 -4.63 -48.99 51.58
CA LYS A 64 -6.09 -48.94 51.73
C LYS A 64 -6.68 -47.72 52.48
N THR A 65 -5.95 -46.62 52.57
CA THR A 65 -6.41 -45.39 53.25
C THR A 65 -5.96 -44.14 52.49
N SER A 66 -6.46 -43.96 51.26
CA SER A 66 -6.38 -42.67 50.58
C SER A 66 -7.45 -41.75 51.16
N SER A 67 -7.07 -40.81 52.03
CA SER A 67 -7.98 -39.75 52.46
C SER A 67 -8.43 -38.93 51.24
N GLN A 68 -9.65 -38.39 51.26
CA GLN A 68 -10.16 -37.46 50.23
C GLN A 68 -9.23 -36.24 49.99
N ASP A 69 -8.26 -36.00 50.88
CA ASP A 69 -7.24 -34.98 50.75
C ASP A 69 -6.19 -35.28 49.66
N ALA A 70 -6.05 -36.53 49.20
CA ALA A 70 -5.08 -36.92 48.16
C ALA A 70 -5.57 -36.67 46.71
N VAL A 71 -6.88 -36.49 46.51
CA VAL A 71 -7.48 -36.28 45.18
C VAL A 71 -7.36 -34.81 44.77
N MET A 72 -6.56 -34.56 43.73
CA MET A 72 -6.29 -33.22 43.20
C MET A 72 -7.40 -32.69 42.31
N PHE A 73 -8.07 -33.56 41.56
CA PHE A 73 -9.22 -33.20 40.75
C PHE A 73 -10.32 -34.24 40.97
N ARG A 74 -11.55 -33.78 41.17
CA ARG A 74 -12.75 -34.61 41.16
C ARG A 74 -13.82 -33.87 40.39
N ALA A 75 -14.47 -34.54 39.44
CA ALA A 75 -15.63 -34.00 38.77
C ALA A 75 -16.70 -35.07 38.60
N VAL A 76 -17.94 -34.70 38.85
CA VAL A 76 -19.14 -35.47 38.50
C VAL A 76 -19.76 -34.81 37.28
N PHE A 77 -19.85 -35.55 36.19
CA PHE A 77 -20.31 -35.04 34.91
C PHE A 77 -21.80 -35.33 34.69
N GLY A 78 -22.49 -34.37 34.10
CA GLY A 78 -23.78 -34.57 33.43
C GLY A 78 -23.60 -35.24 32.07
N LYS A 79 -24.73 -35.56 31.45
CA LYS A 79 -24.78 -36.17 30.12
C LYS A 79 -23.99 -35.32 29.11
N PRO A 80 -22.97 -35.87 28.44
CA PRO A 80 -22.20 -35.14 27.44
C PRO A 80 -23.07 -34.87 26.20
N ARG A 81 -22.77 -33.78 25.48
CA ARG A 81 -23.42 -33.41 24.23
C ARG A 81 -22.38 -33.10 23.16
N LEU A 82 -22.58 -33.61 21.96
CA LEU A 82 -21.72 -33.41 20.80
C LEU A 82 -22.47 -32.62 19.74
N GLU A 83 -21.88 -31.53 19.25
CA GLU A 83 -22.41 -30.72 18.15
C GLU A 83 -21.35 -30.59 17.05
N PHE A 84 -21.75 -30.69 15.78
CA PHE A 84 -20.82 -30.62 14.67
C PHE A 84 -20.88 -29.24 14.03
N ILE A 85 -19.75 -28.57 13.88
CA ILE A 85 -19.68 -27.22 13.29
C ILE A 85 -19.70 -27.33 11.76
N CYS A 86 -18.93 -28.28 11.25
CA CYS A 86 -18.77 -28.59 9.84
C CYS A 86 -18.33 -30.05 9.68
N ASN A 87 -17.96 -30.46 8.46
CA ASN A 87 -17.48 -31.83 8.20
C ASN A 87 -16.08 -32.13 8.76
N HIS A 88 -15.43 -31.17 9.44
CA HIS A 88 -14.06 -31.32 9.93
C HIS A 88 -13.96 -31.18 11.46
N GLN A 89 -14.88 -30.46 12.09
CA GLN A 89 -14.79 -30.10 13.49
C GLN A 89 -16.10 -30.28 14.24
N ALA A 90 -15.98 -30.72 15.49
CA ALA A 90 -17.07 -30.87 16.44
C ALA A 90 -16.74 -30.17 17.76
N VAL A 91 -17.78 -29.89 18.54
CA VAL A 91 -17.71 -29.36 19.89
C VAL A 91 -18.33 -30.37 20.85
N LEU A 92 -17.52 -30.83 21.80
CA LEU A 92 -17.95 -31.64 22.93
C LEU A 92 -18.28 -30.72 24.12
N TYR A 93 -19.54 -30.72 24.52
CA TYR A 93 -20.03 -30.05 25.73
C TYR A 93 -19.99 -31.03 26.91
N LEU A 94 -19.24 -30.65 27.93
CA LEU A 94 -19.09 -31.35 29.20
C LEU A 94 -19.67 -30.50 30.32
N LYS A 95 -20.71 -30.99 30.97
CA LYS A 95 -21.34 -30.33 32.11
C LYS A 95 -20.80 -30.92 33.41
N ILE A 96 -20.07 -30.16 34.22
CA ILE A 96 -19.65 -30.54 35.57
C ILE A 96 -20.74 -30.13 36.54
N LYS A 97 -21.41 -31.10 37.17
CA LYS A 97 -22.47 -30.83 38.15
C LYS A 97 -21.88 -30.37 39.49
N GLU A 98 -20.89 -31.11 39.97
CA GLU A 98 -20.17 -30.85 41.21
C GLU A 98 -18.73 -31.37 41.10
N GLY A 99 -17.80 -30.79 41.86
CA GLY A 99 -16.41 -31.21 41.86
C GLY A 99 -15.48 -30.22 42.53
N HIS A 100 -14.17 -30.51 42.50
CA HIS A 100 -13.14 -29.60 42.97
C HIS A 100 -11.84 -29.82 42.19
N TYR A 101 -11.00 -28.79 42.10
CA TYR A 101 -9.65 -28.91 41.56
C TYR A 101 -8.62 -28.15 42.39
N ASP A 102 -7.40 -28.70 42.46
CA ASP A 102 -6.26 -28.06 43.13
C ASP A 102 -5.49 -27.18 42.14
N VAL A 103 -5.31 -25.91 42.51
CA VAL A 103 -4.58 -24.91 41.73
C VAL A 103 -3.09 -25.23 41.60
N ASP A 104 -2.50 -25.93 42.58
CA ASP A 104 -1.07 -26.23 42.63
C ASP A 104 -0.70 -27.52 41.84
N TYR A 105 -1.19 -27.65 40.61
CA TYR A 105 -1.01 -28.84 39.76
C TYR A 105 0.46 -29.15 39.36
N THR A 106 1.38 -28.19 39.54
CA THR A 106 2.80 -28.30 39.18
C THR A 106 3.72 -28.71 40.33
N LYS A 107 3.25 -28.73 41.58
CA LYS A 107 4.10 -29.01 42.76
C LYS A 107 4.13 -30.52 43.07
N GLY A 108 5.31 -31.13 42.84
CA GLY A 108 5.59 -32.54 43.11
C GLY A 108 5.38 -32.99 44.56
N GLU A 109 5.42 -34.30 44.80
CA GLU A 109 4.94 -35.04 45.99
C GLU A 109 5.57 -34.69 47.36
N GLY A 110 6.41 -33.67 47.48
CA GLY A 110 7.16 -33.35 48.71
C GLY A 110 6.64 -32.19 49.56
N HIS A 111 5.68 -31.39 49.10
CA HIS A 111 5.23 -30.19 49.83
C HIS A 111 3.95 -30.46 50.65
N ARG A 112 3.93 -30.01 51.91
CA ARG A 112 2.77 -30.11 52.81
C ARG A 112 1.61 -29.27 52.25
N ARG A 113 0.71 -29.89 51.50
CA ARG A 113 -0.36 -29.23 50.75
C ARG A 113 -1.40 -28.63 51.70
N SER A 114 -1.71 -27.34 51.53
CA SER A 114 -2.74 -26.66 52.31
C SER A 114 -4.12 -26.87 51.67
N ARG A 115 -5.14 -27.17 52.48
CA ARG A 115 -6.55 -27.28 52.03
C ARG A 115 -7.10 -25.98 51.41
N SER A 116 -6.40 -24.85 51.57
CA SER A 116 -6.79 -23.54 51.05
C SER A 116 -6.62 -23.34 49.52
N HIS A 117 -6.16 -24.36 48.77
CA HIS A 117 -5.90 -24.25 47.32
C HIS A 117 -6.89 -25.03 46.43
N LYS A 118 -7.93 -25.63 47.02
CA LYS A 118 -9.00 -26.30 46.28
C LYS A 118 -10.07 -25.29 45.85
N VAL A 119 -10.39 -25.28 44.56
CA VAL A 119 -11.48 -24.49 43.99
C VAL A 119 -12.65 -25.44 43.70
N GLU A 120 -13.81 -25.13 44.27
CA GLU A 120 -15.05 -25.88 44.05
C GLU A 120 -15.62 -25.60 42.65
N LEU A 121 -16.12 -26.64 41.99
CA LEU A 121 -16.77 -26.62 40.70
C LEU A 121 -18.25 -26.95 40.90
N ASN A 122 -19.14 -26.03 40.55
CA ASN A 122 -20.59 -26.26 40.64
C ASN A 122 -21.28 -25.77 39.36
N ASP A 123 -22.09 -26.63 38.76
CA ASP A 123 -22.91 -26.38 37.57
C ASP A 123 -22.17 -25.64 36.42
N LEU A 124 -21.01 -26.17 36.03
CA LEU A 124 -20.12 -25.58 35.04
C LEU A 124 -20.22 -26.31 33.69
N GLU A 125 -20.56 -25.60 32.61
CA GLU A 125 -20.54 -26.17 31.25
C GLU A 125 -19.27 -25.74 30.49
N LEU A 126 -18.54 -26.73 29.99
CA LEU A 126 -17.29 -26.56 29.25
C LEU A 126 -17.46 -27.09 27.84
N ALA A 127 -16.85 -26.41 26.88
CA ALA A 127 -16.95 -26.71 25.46
C ALA A 127 -15.56 -26.95 24.89
N PHE A 128 -15.32 -28.14 24.36
CA PHE A 128 -14.08 -28.55 23.73
C PHE A 128 -14.27 -28.67 22.23
N ARG A 129 -13.55 -27.85 21.48
CA ARG A 129 -13.53 -27.88 20.02
C ARG A 129 -12.41 -28.79 19.54
N MET A 130 -12.72 -29.72 18.67
CA MET A 130 -11.77 -30.73 18.18
C MET A 130 -12.02 -31.06 16.71
N ASP A 131 -10.98 -31.57 16.05
CA ASP A 131 -11.12 -32.17 14.74
C ASP A 131 -11.74 -33.57 14.88
N PHE A 132 -12.39 -34.06 13.82
CA PHE A 132 -12.83 -35.45 13.75
C PHE A 132 -12.59 -36.04 12.37
N SER A 133 -12.57 -37.35 12.28
CA SER A 133 -12.50 -38.08 11.01
C SER A 133 -13.61 -39.11 10.93
N THR A 134 -14.02 -39.42 9.69
CA THR A 134 -14.97 -40.50 9.42
C THR A 134 -14.21 -41.65 8.79
N GLU A 135 -14.13 -42.78 9.48
CA GLU A 135 -13.48 -43.99 8.97
C GLU A 135 -14.52 -45.02 8.55
N THR A 136 -14.25 -45.76 7.48
CA THR A 136 -15.14 -46.84 7.03
C THR A 136 -14.54 -48.17 7.44
N MET A 137 -15.25 -48.97 8.23
CA MET A 137 -14.75 -50.29 8.59
C MET A 137 -14.78 -51.22 7.37
N PRO A 138 -13.66 -51.87 7.01
CA PRO A 138 -13.63 -52.88 5.96
C PRO A 138 -14.50 -54.09 6.33
N ARG A 139 -15.14 -54.67 5.33
CA ARG A 139 -16.06 -55.82 5.47
C ARG A 139 -15.38 -57.01 6.17
N VAL A 140 -15.99 -57.53 7.22
CA VAL A 140 -15.71 -58.90 7.69
C VAL A 140 -16.43 -59.85 6.73
N HIS A 141 -15.70 -60.65 5.96
CA HIS A 141 -16.25 -61.62 5.01
C HIS A 141 -17.08 -62.71 5.72
N ASN A 142 -18.37 -62.45 5.92
CA ASN A 142 -19.32 -63.48 6.34
C ASN A 142 -20.11 -63.98 5.12
N SER A 143 -19.89 -65.24 4.77
CA SER A 143 -20.49 -65.97 3.63
C SER A 143 -22.01 -66.15 3.69
N LYS A 144 -22.68 -65.62 4.72
CA LYS A 144 -24.14 -65.75 4.95
C LYS A 144 -24.93 -64.45 4.78
N SER A 145 -24.28 -63.34 4.43
CA SER A 145 -24.92 -62.03 4.30
C SER A 145 -25.42 -61.80 2.86
N ARG A 146 -26.62 -61.22 2.71
CA ARG A 146 -27.22 -60.79 1.43
C ARG A 146 -26.20 -60.01 0.56
N PRO A 147 -26.28 -60.07 -0.78
CA PRO A 147 -25.45 -59.25 -1.66
C PRO A 147 -25.93 -57.80 -1.56
N GLY A 148 -25.35 -57.05 -0.63
CA GLY A 148 -25.49 -55.60 -0.46
C GLY A 148 -24.29 -55.10 0.34
N ASN A 149 -23.72 -53.96 -0.04
CA ASN A 149 -22.54 -53.37 0.62
C ASN A 149 -22.95 -52.77 1.96
N GLN A 150 -22.90 -53.55 3.04
CA GLN A 150 -23.10 -53.02 4.39
C GLN A 150 -21.84 -52.26 4.82
N LEU A 151 -21.91 -50.94 4.80
CA LEU A 151 -20.83 -50.06 5.27
C LEU A 151 -21.20 -49.50 6.64
N ILE A 152 -20.29 -49.68 7.59
CA ILE A 152 -20.37 -49.04 8.91
C ILE A 152 -19.32 -47.94 8.93
N HIS A 153 -19.78 -46.71 9.08
CA HIS A 153 -18.91 -45.56 9.27
C HIS A 153 -18.72 -45.31 10.77
N LEU A 154 -17.48 -45.04 11.15
CA LEU A 154 -17.07 -44.62 12.49
C LEU A 154 -16.76 -43.13 12.46
N VAL A 155 -17.17 -42.41 13.49
CA VAL A 155 -16.73 -41.04 13.76
C VAL A 155 -15.68 -41.11 14.87
N VAL A 156 -14.47 -40.68 14.57
CA VAL A 156 -13.33 -40.67 15.50
C VAL A 156 -13.03 -39.22 15.87
N LEU A 157 -13.19 -38.89 17.15
CA LEU A 157 -12.98 -37.56 17.73
C LEU A 157 -11.53 -37.40 18.17
N ASP A 158 -10.84 -36.34 17.74
CA ASP A 158 -9.46 -36.10 18.16
C ASP A 158 -9.39 -35.40 19.52
N PHE A 159 -9.54 -36.18 20.59
CA PHE A 159 -9.43 -35.69 21.97
C PHE A 159 -8.05 -35.12 22.29
N SER A 160 -6.99 -35.62 21.65
CA SER A 160 -5.62 -35.16 21.88
C SER A 160 -5.37 -33.73 21.39
N ALA A 161 -6.03 -33.33 20.29
CA ALA A 161 -5.96 -31.99 19.73
C ALA A 161 -7.07 -31.04 20.23
N ALA A 162 -7.93 -31.50 21.14
CA ALA A 162 -9.07 -30.74 21.63
C ALA A 162 -8.67 -29.44 22.34
N GLN A 163 -9.33 -28.35 21.99
CA GLN A 163 -9.10 -27.01 22.53
C GLN A 163 -10.32 -26.53 23.32
N LEU A 164 -10.11 -26.08 24.55
CA LEU A 164 -11.17 -25.47 25.35
C LEU A 164 -11.55 -24.12 24.73
N VAL A 165 -12.80 -23.97 24.28
CA VAL A 165 -13.35 -22.74 23.68
C VAL A 165 -14.35 -22.02 24.61
N SER A 166 -14.67 -22.62 25.75
CA SER A 166 -15.57 -22.02 26.74
C SER A 166 -14.90 -20.88 27.52
N LYS A 167 -15.49 -19.68 27.46
CA LYS A 167 -15.08 -18.51 28.26
C LYS A 167 -15.89 -18.40 29.56
N VAL A 168 -16.00 -19.49 30.33
CA VAL A 168 -16.54 -19.33 31.69
C VAL A 168 -15.50 -18.59 32.52
N ASP A 169 -15.92 -17.51 33.18
CA ASP A 169 -15.13 -16.83 34.20
C ASP A 169 -14.97 -17.78 35.39
N LEU A 170 -13.94 -18.62 35.31
CA LEU A 170 -13.56 -19.48 36.41
C LEU A 170 -12.96 -18.60 37.50
N ASN A 171 -13.46 -18.74 38.73
CA ASN A 171 -12.97 -18.05 39.92
C ASN A 171 -11.59 -18.59 40.38
N GLY A 172 -10.64 -18.75 39.46
CA GLY A 172 -9.33 -19.35 39.68
C GLY A 172 -8.47 -19.40 38.40
N PRO A 173 -7.20 -19.83 38.49
CA PRO A 173 -6.30 -19.90 37.34
C PRO A 173 -6.75 -20.96 36.32
N GLN A 174 -7.11 -20.50 35.12
CA GLN A 174 -7.64 -21.32 34.02
C GLN A 174 -6.70 -22.47 33.61
N ASP A 175 -5.38 -22.29 33.74
CA ASP A 175 -4.40 -23.32 33.34
C ASP A 175 -4.54 -24.62 34.14
N ALA A 176 -4.92 -24.55 35.42
CA ALA A 176 -5.04 -25.71 36.29
C ALA A 176 -6.20 -26.62 35.87
N ILE A 177 -7.38 -26.04 35.60
CA ILE A 177 -8.53 -26.82 35.14
C ILE A 177 -8.29 -27.39 33.73
N ILE A 178 -7.63 -26.63 32.84
CA ILE A 178 -7.29 -27.09 31.49
C ILE A 178 -6.37 -28.32 31.58
N PHE A 179 -5.39 -28.30 32.47
CA PHE A 179 -4.52 -29.45 32.70
C PHE A 179 -5.31 -30.71 33.09
N TYR A 180 -6.18 -30.64 34.09
CA TYR A 180 -6.94 -31.81 34.53
C TYR A 180 -7.94 -32.31 33.50
N LEU A 181 -8.57 -31.41 32.75
CA LEU A 181 -9.51 -31.79 31.70
C LEU A 181 -8.81 -32.39 30.49
N ARG A 182 -7.58 -31.99 30.17
CA ARG A 182 -6.76 -32.72 29.20
C ARG A 182 -6.51 -34.15 29.65
N LYS A 183 -6.16 -34.35 30.93
CA LYS A 183 -6.02 -35.70 31.50
C LYS A 183 -7.30 -36.51 31.49
N TYR A 184 -8.45 -35.85 31.66
CA TYR A 184 -9.74 -36.50 31.51
C TYR A 184 -10.01 -36.93 30.07
N LEU A 185 -9.73 -36.07 29.09
CA LEU A 185 -9.87 -36.40 27.67
C LEU A 185 -8.91 -37.53 27.23
N ASP A 186 -7.67 -37.52 27.71
CA ASP A 186 -6.71 -38.62 27.52
C ASP A 186 -7.32 -39.95 28.00
N LEU A 187 -7.93 -39.98 29.21
CA LEU A 187 -8.59 -41.16 29.76
C LEU A 187 -9.80 -41.59 28.92
N LEU A 188 -10.63 -40.65 28.46
CA LEU A 188 -11.78 -40.98 27.62
C LEU A 188 -11.35 -41.60 26.30
N GLN A 189 -10.24 -41.13 25.72
CA GLN A 189 -9.65 -41.70 24.52
C GLN A 189 -9.12 -43.12 24.78
N GLU A 190 -8.40 -43.33 25.88
CA GLU A 190 -7.94 -44.68 26.28
C GLU A 190 -9.10 -45.66 26.52
N ALA A 191 -10.24 -45.17 27.00
CA ALA A 191 -11.46 -45.93 27.20
C ALA A 191 -12.27 -46.18 25.90
N GLY A 192 -11.84 -45.61 24.76
CA GLY A 192 -12.52 -45.74 23.47
C GLY A 192 -13.79 -44.91 23.33
N HIS A 193 -13.99 -43.88 24.15
CA HIS A 193 -15.14 -42.96 24.05
C HIS A 193 -14.98 -41.89 22.95
N ASP A 194 -13.84 -41.87 22.27
CA ASP A 194 -13.54 -41.04 21.11
C ASP A 194 -14.09 -41.63 19.80
N VAL A 195 -14.40 -42.93 19.77
CA VAL A 195 -14.92 -43.63 18.59
C VAL A 195 -16.42 -43.90 18.74
N LEU A 196 -17.23 -43.40 17.81
CA LEU A 196 -18.69 -43.57 17.80
C LEU A 196 -19.17 -44.14 16.46
N PHE A 197 -20.24 -44.93 16.48
CA PHE A 197 -20.81 -45.46 15.25
C PHE A 197 -21.70 -44.40 14.58
N SER A 198 -21.46 -44.11 13.30
CA SER A 198 -22.39 -43.31 12.49
C SER A 198 -23.62 -44.16 12.09
N LEU A 199 -24.56 -43.54 11.39
CA LEU A 199 -25.72 -44.25 10.86
C LEU A 199 -25.25 -45.36 9.90
N PRO A 200 -25.68 -46.61 10.10
CA PRO A 200 -25.28 -47.72 9.24
C PRO A 200 -25.96 -47.63 7.87
N GLU A 201 -25.21 -47.95 6.82
CA GLU A 201 -25.69 -48.02 5.45
C GLU A 201 -25.94 -49.48 5.04
N PHE A 202 -27.20 -49.85 4.88
CA PHE A 202 -27.63 -51.24 4.63
C PHE A 202 -28.23 -51.48 3.23
N ASP A 203 -28.33 -50.45 2.39
CA ASP A 203 -29.00 -50.51 1.08
C ASP A 203 -28.01 -50.66 -0.11
N ASP A 204 -28.51 -51.16 -1.24
CA ASP A 204 -27.76 -51.23 -2.51
C ASP A 204 -27.32 -49.82 -2.96
N ASP A 205 -26.12 -49.72 -3.54
CA ASP A 205 -25.30 -48.53 -3.93
C ASP A 205 -26.02 -47.37 -4.69
N ARG A 206 -27.33 -47.42 -4.90
CA ARG A 206 -28.11 -46.45 -5.69
C ARG A 206 -28.58 -45.21 -4.93
N LEU A 207 -28.59 -45.23 -3.59
CA LEU A 207 -29.11 -44.12 -2.76
C LEU A 207 -28.24 -43.90 -1.51
N GLY A 208 -26.97 -43.55 -1.75
CA GLY A 208 -25.98 -43.33 -0.70
C GLY A 208 -26.44 -42.31 0.37
N LEU A 209 -26.11 -42.57 1.63
CA LEU A 209 -26.41 -41.67 2.75
C LEU A 209 -25.57 -40.38 2.64
N HIS A 210 -26.20 -39.28 2.25
CA HIS A 210 -25.53 -37.97 2.21
C HIS A 210 -25.51 -37.33 3.61
N ILE A 211 -24.33 -37.19 4.20
CA ILE A 211 -24.09 -36.51 5.48
C ILE A 211 -23.25 -35.26 5.22
N ASP A 212 -23.81 -34.09 5.51
CA ASP A 212 -23.09 -32.81 5.49
C ASP A 212 -23.44 -31.99 6.73
N HIS A 213 -22.57 -32.04 7.73
CA HIS A 213 -22.72 -31.31 8.98
C HIS A 213 -22.66 -29.79 8.79
N SER A 214 -22.04 -29.32 7.71
CA SER A 214 -21.83 -27.90 7.43
C SER A 214 -23.13 -27.17 7.03
N ILE A 215 -24.11 -27.89 6.48
CA ILE A 215 -25.39 -27.33 5.98
C ILE A 215 -26.55 -27.54 6.97
N ASP A 216 -26.33 -28.28 8.07
CA ASP A 216 -27.40 -28.60 9.01
C ASP A 216 -27.77 -27.41 9.93
N SER A 217 -29.07 -27.02 9.97
CA SER A 217 -29.48 -25.78 10.67
C SER A 217 -29.27 -25.82 12.17
N HIS A 218 -29.40 -26.99 12.79
CA HIS A 218 -29.31 -27.09 14.24
C HIS A 218 -27.92 -26.67 14.74
N SER A 219 -26.89 -27.00 13.96
CA SER A 219 -25.51 -26.62 14.21
C SER A 219 -25.24 -25.14 13.95
N ILE A 220 -25.75 -24.57 12.85
CA ILE A 220 -25.40 -23.21 12.42
C ILE A 220 -26.12 -22.13 13.24
N GLN A 221 -27.39 -22.33 13.61
CA GLN A 221 -28.19 -21.30 14.30
C GLN A 221 -27.97 -21.25 15.81
N ASN A 222 -27.55 -22.37 16.42
CA ASN A 222 -27.29 -22.46 17.86
C ASN A 222 -25.81 -22.35 18.20
N PHE A 223 -24.92 -22.20 17.21
CA PHE A 223 -23.50 -22.09 17.45
C PHE A 223 -23.19 -20.82 18.24
N ASP A 224 -22.57 -20.98 19.41
CA ASP A 224 -22.13 -19.85 20.22
C ASP A 224 -21.07 -19.05 19.44
N PRO A 225 -21.33 -17.77 19.08
CA PRO A 225 -20.37 -16.94 18.35
C PRO A 225 -19.02 -16.83 19.08
N ARG A 226 -19.02 -17.02 20.41
CA ARG A 226 -17.80 -17.01 21.25
C ARG A 226 -16.89 -18.19 20.99
N CYS A 227 -17.38 -19.26 20.36
CA CYS A 227 -16.62 -20.45 19.99
C CYS A 227 -16.02 -20.38 18.57
N GLN A 228 -16.25 -19.29 17.82
CA GLN A 228 -15.66 -19.11 16.48
C GLN A 228 -14.17 -18.75 16.58
N PRO A 229 -13.31 -19.28 15.70
CA PRO A 229 -11.91 -18.88 15.65
C PRO A 229 -11.84 -17.41 15.21
N SER A 230 -10.96 -16.62 15.82
CA SER A 230 -10.71 -15.24 15.40
C SER A 230 -9.74 -15.12 14.21
N SER A 231 -9.04 -16.20 13.88
CA SER A 231 -8.02 -16.23 12.84
C SER A 231 -7.97 -17.57 12.09
N ILE A 232 -7.50 -17.52 10.84
CA ILE A 232 -7.17 -18.68 10.00
C ILE A 232 -5.68 -18.60 9.69
N SER A 233 -4.93 -19.67 10.00
CA SER A 233 -3.50 -19.78 9.67
C SER A 233 -2.60 -18.62 10.16
N GLY A 234 -3.06 -17.89 11.19
CA GLY A 234 -2.38 -16.72 11.77
C GLY A 234 -2.90 -15.36 11.30
N VAL A 235 -3.85 -15.32 10.36
CA VAL A 235 -4.44 -14.09 9.81
C VAL A 235 -5.79 -13.83 10.47
N SER A 236 -6.04 -12.62 10.98
CA SER A 236 -7.35 -12.24 11.52
C SER A 236 -8.42 -12.23 10.43
N ILE A 237 -9.64 -12.64 10.77
CA ILE A 237 -10.78 -12.53 9.85
C ILE A 237 -11.10 -11.07 9.50
N GLY A 238 -10.81 -10.13 10.42
CA GLY A 238 -10.90 -8.69 10.17
C GLY A 238 -10.06 -8.28 8.96
N ASP A 239 -8.77 -8.63 8.98
CA ASP A 239 -7.83 -8.30 7.90
C ASP A 239 -8.24 -8.89 6.55
N VAL A 240 -8.80 -10.11 6.55
CA VAL A 240 -9.36 -10.73 5.34
C VAL A 240 -10.53 -9.93 4.80
N ASN A 241 -11.49 -9.56 5.67
CA ASN A 241 -12.67 -8.79 5.26
C ASN A 241 -12.31 -7.35 4.85
N ASP A 242 -11.34 -6.72 5.51
CA ASP A 242 -10.83 -5.39 5.13
C ASP A 242 -10.16 -5.44 3.74
N HIS A 243 -9.37 -6.49 3.47
CA HIS A 243 -8.76 -6.71 2.15
C HIS A 243 -9.83 -6.89 1.06
N LEU A 244 -10.83 -7.74 1.31
CA LEU A 244 -11.94 -7.97 0.40
C LEU A 244 -12.76 -6.70 0.15
N ALA A 245 -13.07 -5.94 1.20
CA ALA A 245 -13.81 -4.70 1.07
C ALA A 245 -13.03 -3.64 0.29
N SER A 246 -11.70 -3.58 0.45
CA SER A 246 -10.84 -2.72 -0.37
C SER A 246 -10.85 -3.13 -1.85
N LYS A 247 -10.72 -4.43 -2.16
CA LYS A 247 -10.82 -4.94 -3.53
C LYS A 247 -12.18 -4.69 -4.18
N TRP A 248 -13.25 -4.89 -3.41
CA TRP A 248 -14.61 -4.57 -3.86
C TRP A 248 -14.76 -3.06 -4.14
N LEU A 249 -14.27 -2.20 -3.24
CA LEU A 249 -14.40 -0.75 -3.41
C LEU A 249 -13.66 -0.26 -4.66
N GLN A 250 -12.47 -0.81 -4.92
CA GLN A 250 -11.74 -0.58 -6.17
C GLN A 250 -12.59 -0.97 -7.40
N ALA A 251 -13.17 -2.18 -7.38
CA ALA A 251 -14.03 -2.64 -8.47
C ALA A 251 -15.28 -1.76 -8.64
N ALA A 252 -15.86 -1.28 -7.54
CA ALA A 252 -17.06 -0.44 -7.55
C ALA A 252 -16.77 0.97 -8.09
N ILE A 253 -15.59 1.52 -7.78
CA ILE A 253 -15.07 2.75 -8.38
C ILE A 253 -14.97 2.55 -9.90
N HIS A 254 -14.30 1.49 -10.37
CA HIS A 254 -14.19 1.20 -11.80
C HIS A 254 -15.55 1.02 -12.49
N ALA A 255 -16.51 0.34 -11.85
CA ALA A 255 -17.84 0.12 -12.40
C ALA A 255 -18.55 1.45 -12.73
N GLU A 256 -18.52 2.42 -11.80
CA GLU A 256 -19.12 3.73 -12.01
C GLU A 256 -18.41 4.55 -13.09
N ASP A 257 -17.08 4.44 -13.19
CA ASP A 257 -16.31 5.15 -14.23
C ASP A 257 -16.65 4.63 -15.64
N VAL A 258 -16.93 3.32 -15.75
CA VAL A 258 -17.43 2.70 -16.99
C VAL A 258 -18.84 3.16 -17.31
N GLU A 259 -19.76 3.18 -16.34
CA GLU A 259 -21.14 3.66 -16.55
C GLU A 259 -21.19 5.11 -17.10
N ARG A 260 -20.16 5.92 -16.84
CA ARG A 260 -20.05 7.30 -17.36
C ARG A 260 -19.25 7.44 -18.63
N GLY A 261 -18.64 6.37 -19.12
CA GLY A 261 -17.77 6.41 -20.31
C GLY A 261 -16.43 7.09 -20.07
N TYR A 262 -15.94 7.17 -18.82
CA TYR A 262 -14.57 7.63 -18.54
C TYR A 262 -13.53 6.55 -18.85
N VAL A 263 -13.92 5.28 -18.71
CA VAL A 263 -13.05 4.13 -18.95
C VAL A 263 -13.83 3.08 -19.76
N GLU A 264 -13.13 2.32 -20.59
CA GLU A 264 -13.70 1.18 -21.30
C GLU A 264 -14.06 0.04 -20.31
N LEU A 265 -15.08 -0.76 -20.66
CA LEU A 265 -15.53 -1.87 -19.82
C LEU A 265 -14.46 -2.96 -19.72
N ASP A 266 -13.73 -2.98 -18.61
CA ASP A 266 -12.93 -4.13 -18.17
C ASP A 266 -13.75 -5.01 -17.22
N ARG A 267 -14.22 -6.15 -17.75
CA ARG A 267 -15.02 -7.12 -16.99
C ARG A 267 -14.27 -7.67 -15.78
N GLN A 268 -12.94 -7.82 -15.86
CA GLN A 268 -12.14 -8.35 -14.76
C GLN A 268 -12.07 -7.34 -13.62
N ALA A 269 -11.87 -6.06 -13.95
CA ALA A 269 -11.81 -4.99 -12.95
C ALA A 269 -13.14 -4.74 -12.22
N VAL A 270 -14.28 -5.01 -12.85
CA VAL A 270 -15.62 -4.66 -12.31
C VAL A 270 -16.31 -5.82 -11.58
N CYS A 271 -15.93 -7.07 -11.85
CA CYS A 271 -16.71 -8.25 -11.48
C CYS A 271 -17.02 -8.44 -9.99
N LEU A 272 -16.18 -7.92 -9.09
CA LEU A 272 -16.45 -7.96 -7.65
C LEU A 272 -17.59 -7.02 -7.23
N ALA A 273 -17.85 -5.95 -7.98
CA ALA A 273 -18.85 -4.94 -7.66
C ALA A 273 -20.12 -5.04 -8.52
N GLU A 274 -20.00 -5.57 -9.74
CA GLU A 274 -21.12 -5.77 -10.63
C GLU A 274 -20.89 -7.01 -11.52
N SER A 275 -21.95 -7.76 -11.81
CA SER A 275 -21.92 -8.83 -12.80
C SER A 275 -23.20 -8.84 -13.62
N ARG A 276 -23.05 -9.02 -14.94
CA ARG A 276 -24.17 -9.21 -15.87
C ARG A 276 -24.12 -10.60 -16.48
N SER A 277 -25.28 -11.26 -16.61
CA SER A 277 -25.35 -12.60 -17.20
C SER A 277 -24.83 -12.64 -18.63
N THR A 278 -25.03 -11.58 -19.41
CA THR A 278 -24.53 -11.47 -20.80
C THR A 278 -23.01 -11.34 -20.92
N TRP A 279 -22.28 -11.12 -19.82
CA TRP A 279 -20.82 -11.12 -19.84
C TRP A 279 -20.23 -12.53 -19.93
N LEU A 280 -21.03 -13.54 -19.59
CA LEU A 280 -20.59 -14.91 -19.38
C LEU A 280 -20.96 -15.75 -20.61
N VAL A 281 -20.00 -16.57 -21.06
CA VAL A 281 -20.17 -17.44 -22.24
C VAL A 281 -21.30 -18.44 -21.97
N GLY A 282 -22.28 -18.53 -22.88
CA GLY A 282 -23.39 -19.48 -22.80
C GLY A 282 -24.71 -18.93 -22.24
N SER A 283 -24.78 -17.63 -21.88
CA SER A 283 -26.01 -16.98 -21.39
C SER A 283 -26.95 -16.46 -22.48
N GLU A 284 -26.53 -16.50 -23.75
CA GLU A 284 -27.28 -15.98 -24.91
C GLU A 284 -28.63 -16.68 -25.12
N GLY A 285 -28.79 -17.90 -24.59
CA GLY A 285 -30.03 -18.67 -24.66
C GLY A 285 -30.95 -18.55 -23.45
N TRP A 286 -30.68 -17.63 -22.50
CA TRP A 286 -31.51 -17.51 -21.30
C TRP A 286 -32.68 -16.57 -21.54
N ASP A 287 -33.89 -17.07 -21.28
CA ASP A 287 -35.13 -16.27 -21.28
C ASP A 287 -35.13 -15.16 -20.22
N THR A 288 -34.22 -15.25 -19.24
CA THR A 288 -34.09 -14.29 -18.14
C THR A 288 -32.63 -13.92 -17.95
N GLN A 289 -32.34 -12.63 -18.01
CA GLN A 289 -31.00 -12.09 -17.79
C GLN A 289 -30.93 -11.36 -16.45
N PHE A 290 -29.76 -11.42 -15.81
CA PHE A 290 -29.49 -10.83 -14.51
C PHE A 290 -28.44 -9.74 -14.62
N HIS A 291 -28.67 -8.64 -13.93
CA HIS A 291 -27.67 -7.63 -13.62
C HIS A 291 -27.62 -7.49 -12.11
N VAL A 292 -26.51 -7.89 -11.53
CA VAL A 292 -26.28 -7.95 -10.09
C VAL A 292 -25.28 -6.87 -9.72
N LYS A 293 -25.65 -5.98 -8.81
CA LYS A 293 -24.75 -5.03 -8.16
C LYS A 293 -24.46 -5.53 -6.74
N PHE A 294 -23.20 -5.79 -6.47
CA PHE A 294 -22.75 -6.34 -5.20
C PHE A 294 -22.38 -5.24 -4.21
N GLY A 295 -22.61 -5.54 -2.93
CA GLY A 295 -21.94 -4.92 -1.80
C GLY A 295 -20.63 -5.64 -1.49
N ALA A 296 -19.86 -5.13 -0.52
CA ALA A 296 -18.60 -5.75 -0.14
C ALA A 296 -18.84 -7.20 0.34
N PRO A 297 -18.11 -8.19 -0.21
CA PRO A 297 -18.24 -9.57 0.23
C PRO A 297 -17.61 -9.75 1.62
N GLU A 298 -18.16 -10.66 2.41
CA GLU A 298 -17.69 -10.96 3.76
C GLU A 298 -17.43 -12.45 3.96
N VAL A 299 -16.45 -12.77 4.79
CA VAL A 299 -16.09 -14.13 5.16
C VAL A 299 -16.29 -14.29 6.66
N LYS A 300 -16.88 -15.41 7.08
CA LYS A 300 -16.93 -15.85 8.49
C LYS A 300 -16.32 -17.24 8.63
N ILE A 301 -15.60 -17.45 9.73
CA ILE A 301 -14.84 -18.68 9.95
C ILE A 301 -15.77 -19.77 10.49
N LEU A 302 -15.91 -20.87 9.74
CA LEU A 302 -16.52 -22.08 10.27
C LEU A 302 -15.47 -22.94 10.95
N CYS A 303 -14.35 -23.22 10.30
CA CYS A 303 -13.21 -23.93 10.87
C CYS A 303 -11.90 -23.52 10.17
N LYS A 304 -10.77 -24.16 10.52
CA LYS A 304 -9.46 -23.89 9.88
C LYS A 304 -9.43 -24.17 8.38
N ARG A 305 -10.38 -24.95 7.85
CA ARG A 305 -10.44 -25.42 6.46
C ARG A 305 -11.66 -24.94 5.69
N GLU A 306 -12.59 -24.23 6.33
CA GLU A 306 -13.88 -23.90 5.74
C GLU A 306 -14.44 -22.59 6.29
N VAL A 307 -15.07 -21.82 5.42
CA VAL A 307 -15.70 -20.54 5.72
C VAL A 307 -17.10 -20.45 5.14
N SER A 308 -17.91 -19.57 5.71
CA SER A 308 -19.08 -19.05 5.01
C SER A 308 -18.69 -17.77 4.27
N PHE A 309 -18.91 -17.75 2.97
CA PHE A 309 -18.71 -16.63 2.07
C PHE A 309 -20.06 -15.96 1.79
N HIS A 310 -20.17 -14.71 2.23
CA HIS A 310 -21.37 -13.89 2.19
C HIS A 310 -21.26 -12.91 1.02
N LEU A 311 -22.06 -13.13 -0.03
CA LEU A 311 -22.21 -12.20 -1.14
C LEU A 311 -23.40 -11.28 -0.86
N LYS A 312 -23.11 -10.02 -0.56
CA LYS A 312 -24.14 -8.98 -0.44
C LYS A 312 -24.55 -8.53 -1.83
N VAL A 313 -25.85 -8.59 -2.11
CA VAL A 313 -26.45 -8.15 -3.36
C VAL A 313 -27.27 -6.90 -3.03
N ASP A 314 -26.68 -5.74 -3.33
CA ASP A 314 -27.31 -4.45 -3.08
C ASP A 314 -28.51 -4.27 -4.01
N GLU A 315 -28.35 -4.61 -5.29
CA GLU A 315 -29.41 -4.55 -6.30
C GLU A 315 -29.32 -5.75 -7.25
N LEU A 316 -30.45 -6.41 -7.49
CA LEU A 316 -30.63 -7.45 -8.51
C LEU A 316 -31.72 -7.00 -9.47
N MET A 317 -31.30 -6.69 -10.69
CA MET A 317 -32.19 -6.32 -11.79
C MET A 317 -32.38 -7.52 -12.73
N VAL A 318 -33.65 -7.81 -13.04
CA VAL A 318 -34.04 -8.95 -13.87
C VAL A 318 -34.66 -8.46 -15.18
N TYR A 319 -34.18 -8.97 -16.31
CA TYR A 319 -34.57 -8.57 -17.66
C TYR A 319 -35.11 -9.74 -18.48
N GLU A 320 -36.06 -9.43 -19.36
CA GLU A 320 -36.54 -10.35 -20.41
C GLU A 320 -35.75 -10.06 -21.69
N GLY A 321 -34.57 -10.65 -21.82
CA GLY A 321 -33.66 -10.44 -22.96
C GLY A 321 -32.35 -9.74 -22.57
N SER A 322 -31.47 -9.60 -23.56
CA SER A 322 -30.07 -9.14 -23.39
C SER A 322 -29.90 -7.61 -23.39
N ASP A 323 -30.97 -6.84 -23.56
CA ASP A 323 -30.92 -5.38 -23.59
C ASP A 323 -31.14 -4.78 -22.20
N PHE A 324 -30.03 -4.38 -21.56
CA PHE A 324 -30.04 -3.76 -20.24
C PHE A 324 -30.38 -2.26 -20.27
N THR A 325 -30.61 -1.68 -21.45
CA THR A 325 -31.06 -0.28 -21.57
C THR A 325 -32.55 -0.12 -21.31
N LEU A 326 -33.31 -1.21 -21.42
CA LEU A 326 -34.72 -1.25 -21.06
C LEU A 326 -34.91 -1.19 -19.54
N GLY A 327 -36.10 -0.82 -19.07
CA GLY A 327 -36.42 -0.88 -17.64
C GLY A 327 -36.39 -2.33 -17.13
N ALA A 328 -35.75 -2.57 -15.99
CA ALA A 328 -35.75 -3.89 -15.37
C ALA A 328 -37.19 -4.33 -15.04
N LYS A 329 -37.55 -5.57 -15.39
CA LYS A 329 -38.88 -6.12 -15.11
C LYS A 329 -39.12 -6.28 -13.62
N ARG A 330 -38.06 -6.65 -12.89
CA ARG A 330 -38.06 -6.76 -11.42
C ARG A 330 -36.75 -6.22 -10.87
N LEU A 331 -36.86 -5.62 -9.69
CA LEU A 331 -35.75 -5.12 -8.89
C LEU A 331 -35.87 -5.71 -7.49
N PHE A 332 -34.82 -6.39 -7.04
CA PHE A 332 -34.66 -6.82 -5.66
C PHE A 332 -33.48 -6.08 -5.04
N SER A 333 -33.51 -5.82 -3.74
CA SER A 333 -32.44 -5.14 -3.01
C SER A 333 -32.16 -5.85 -1.70
N ASP A 334 -30.99 -5.59 -1.11
CA ASP A 334 -30.63 -6.04 0.24
C ASP A 334 -30.70 -7.57 0.42
N TRP A 335 -30.26 -8.30 -0.60
CA TRP A 335 -30.14 -9.76 -0.55
C TRP A 335 -28.76 -10.15 -0.04
N GLU A 336 -28.69 -11.25 0.72
CA GLU A 336 -27.44 -11.84 1.17
C GLU A 336 -27.43 -13.31 0.76
N VAL A 337 -26.55 -13.65 -0.18
CA VAL A 337 -26.41 -15.02 -0.69
C VAL A 337 -25.19 -15.64 -0.04
N VAL A 338 -25.37 -16.75 0.68
CA VAL A 338 -24.31 -17.37 1.46
C VAL A 338 -23.90 -18.70 0.87
N PHE A 339 -22.59 -18.89 0.73
CA PHE A 339 -21.97 -20.12 0.27
C PHE A 339 -20.99 -20.65 1.32
N LEU A 340 -20.93 -21.97 1.49
CA LEU A 340 -19.91 -22.64 2.26
C LEU A 340 -18.79 -23.04 1.32
N VAL A 341 -17.55 -22.70 1.69
CA VAL A 341 -16.40 -22.87 0.81
C VAL A 341 -15.19 -23.33 1.63
N GLY A 342 -14.50 -24.33 1.13
CA GLY A 342 -13.20 -24.76 1.61
C GLY A 342 -12.14 -23.68 1.42
N LEU A 343 -11.12 -23.71 2.28
CA LEU A 343 -9.99 -22.81 2.24
C LEU A 343 -8.69 -23.54 1.93
N ILE A 344 -7.94 -22.98 0.99
CA ILE A 344 -6.58 -23.39 0.67
C ILE A 344 -5.64 -22.30 1.18
N CYS A 345 -4.75 -22.67 2.11
CA CYS A 345 -3.71 -21.78 2.61
C CYS A 345 -2.38 -22.13 1.95
N GLU A 346 -1.84 -21.21 1.17
CA GLU A 346 -0.53 -21.35 0.53
C GLU A 346 0.48 -20.46 1.25
N LYS A 347 1.60 -21.06 1.66
CA LYS A 347 2.78 -20.36 2.16
C LYS A 347 3.94 -20.71 1.24
N GLU A 348 4.54 -19.71 0.59
CA GLU A 348 5.72 -19.95 -0.24
C GLU A 348 6.91 -20.44 0.62
N ALA A 349 7.87 -21.14 0.02
CA ALA A 349 8.94 -21.88 0.72
C ALA A 349 9.80 -21.04 1.69
N GLU A 350 9.85 -19.72 1.49
CA GLU A 350 10.56 -18.77 2.37
C GLU A 350 9.67 -18.17 3.48
N GLY A 351 8.38 -18.54 3.53
CA GLY A 351 7.38 -17.95 4.43
C GLY A 351 7.04 -16.49 4.12
N ALA A 352 7.59 -15.93 3.05
CA ALA A 352 7.50 -14.52 2.72
C ALA A 352 6.09 -14.09 2.27
N ILE A 353 5.38 -14.97 1.55
CA ILE A 353 4.03 -14.72 1.05
C ILE A 353 3.06 -15.69 1.71
N THR A 354 1.99 -15.16 2.30
CA THR A 354 0.82 -15.92 2.75
C THR A 354 -0.37 -15.60 1.84
N ARG A 355 -0.95 -16.63 1.21
CA ARG A 355 -2.18 -16.50 0.42
C ARG A 355 -3.29 -17.36 1.01
N LEU A 356 -4.49 -16.79 1.11
CA LEU A 356 -5.72 -17.52 1.42
C LEU A 356 -6.60 -17.54 0.17
N LYS A 357 -6.96 -18.74 -0.27
CA LYS A 357 -7.78 -18.98 -1.46
C LYS A 357 -9.05 -19.71 -1.09
N LEU A 358 -10.15 -19.30 -1.70
CA LEU A 358 -11.40 -20.06 -1.70
C LEU A 358 -11.27 -21.23 -2.69
N ASP A 359 -11.52 -22.45 -2.22
CA ASP A 359 -11.60 -23.64 -3.07
C ASP A 359 -12.95 -23.65 -3.80
N MET A 360 -12.95 -23.13 -5.03
CA MET A 360 -14.16 -23.00 -5.85
C MET A 360 -14.79 -24.36 -6.20
N SER A 361 -14.05 -25.47 -6.12
CA SER A 361 -14.60 -26.81 -6.34
C SER A 361 -15.47 -27.31 -5.17
N SER A 362 -15.28 -26.74 -3.98
CA SER A 362 -15.97 -27.12 -2.74
C SER A 362 -17.20 -26.26 -2.42
N ILE A 363 -17.57 -25.34 -3.32
CA ILE A 363 -18.59 -24.33 -3.07
C ILE A 363 -20.00 -24.93 -2.95
N ARG A 364 -20.70 -24.60 -1.87
CA ARG A 364 -22.05 -25.13 -1.59
C ARG A 364 -22.99 -24.00 -1.15
N PHE A 365 -24.15 -23.89 -1.79
CA PHE A 365 -25.13 -22.88 -1.40
C PHE A 365 -25.77 -23.21 -0.05
N CYS A 366 -25.85 -22.23 0.84
CA CYS A 366 -26.45 -22.36 2.17
C CYS A 366 -27.70 -21.48 2.30
N GLU A 367 -28.85 -22.03 1.90
CA GLU A 367 -30.13 -21.31 1.94
C GLU A 367 -30.50 -20.78 3.33
N ARG A 368 -30.14 -21.53 4.38
CA ARG A 368 -30.50 -21.22 5.78
C ARG A 368 -29.80 -19.96 6.33
N LEU A 369 -28.65 -19.59 5.77
CA LEU A 369 -27.91 -18.37 6.13
C LEU A 369 -28.19 -17.23 5.16
N ALA A 370 -28.77 -17.54 3.99
CA ALA A 370 -29.09 -16.55 2.99
C ALA A 370 -30.32 -15.74 3.41
N VAL A 371 -30.26 -14.44 3.21
CA VAL A 371 -31.35 -13.51 3.49
C VAL A 371 -31.89 -13.01 2.16
N PHE A 372 -33.18 -13.25 1.93
CA PHE A 372 -33.85 -12.76 0.74
C PHE A 372 -35.07 -11.92 1.14
N THR A 373 -34.92 -10.60 1.06
CA THR A 373 -35.99 -9.63 1.38
C THR A 373 -36.92 -9.44 0.18
N ASN A 374 -38.13 -8.93 0.42
CA ASN A 374 -39.09 -8.55 -0.63
C ASN A 374 -39.51 -9.68 -1.60
N LEU A 375 -39.41 -10.94 -1.16
CA LEU A 375 -40.01 -12.07 -1.87
C LEU A 375 -41.46 -12.24 -1.46
N ASP A 376 -42.37 -12.00 -2.40
CA ASP A 376 -43.76 -12.40 -2.22
C ASP A 376 -43.88 -13.92 -2.35
N ALA A 377 -44.15 -14.59 -1.24
CA ALA A 377 -44.34 -16.03 -1.17
C ALA A 377 -45.60 -16.51 -1.92
N SER A 378 -46.48 -15.58 -2.33
CA SER A 378 -47.69 -15.89 -3.09
C SER A 378 -47.50 -15.86 -4.61
N ASP A 379 -46.38 -15.31 -5.12
CA ASP A 379 -46.07 -15.26 -6.55
C ASP A 379 -45.22 -16.46 -6.98
N PRO A 380 -45.78 -17.43 -7.74
CA PRO A 380 -45.08 -18.64 -8.17
C PRO A 380 -43.91 -18.35 -9.10
N SER A 381 -43.88 -17.20 -9.78
CA SER A 381 -42.75 -16.80 -10.61
C SER A 381 -41.52 -16.42 -9.78
N THR A 382 -41.73 -15.95 -8.55
CA THR A 382 -40.65 -15.53 -7.64
C THR A 382 -39.86 -16.73 -7.08
N HIS A 383 -40.52 -17.88 -6.92
CA HIS A 383 -39.86 -19.13 -6.52
C HIS A 383 -38.88 -19.67 -7.56
N SER A 384 -39.04 -19.31 -8.84
CA SER A 384 -38.14 -19.77 -9.91
C SER A 384 -36.80 -19.01 -9.96
N PHE A 385 -36.72 -17.79 -9.41
CA PHE A 385 -35.52 -16.96 -9.51
C PHE A 385 -34.41 -17.41 -8.57
N LYS A 386 -34.71 -17.86 -7.34
CA LYS A 386 -33.66 -18.29 -6.40
C LYS A 386 -32.80 -19.42 -6.97
N PRO A 387 -33.37 -20.54 -7.48
CA PRO A 387 -32.56 -21.61 -8.06
C PRO A 387 -31.78 -21.15 -9.30
N ARG A 388 -32.36 -20.26 -10.13
CA ARG A 388 -31.68 -19.70 -11.31
C ARG A 388 -30.51 -18.81 -10.94
N LEU A 389 -30.66 -17.97 -9.91
CA LEU A 389 -29.58 -17.10 -9.43
C LEU A 389 -28.45 -17.92 -8.79
N VAL A 390 -28.79 -18.93 -7.98
CA VAL A 390 -27.80 -19.86 -7.41
C VAL A 390 -27.08 -20.62 -8.52
N HIS A 391 -27.79 -21.09 -9.54
CA HIS A 391 -27.19 -21.74 -10.71
C HIS A 391 -26.27 -20.78 -11.49
N PHE A 392 -26.67 -19.52 -11.66
CA PHE A 392 -25.84 -18.47 -12.25
C PHE A 392 -24.52 -18.29 -11.47
N PHE A 393 -24.60 -18.20 -10.14
CA PHE A 393 -23.41 -18.07 -9.30
C PHE A 393 -22.47 -19.27 -9.45
N HIS A 394 -23.01 -20.48 -9.30
CA HIS A 394 -22.23 -21.72 -9.33
C HIS A 394 -21.60 -22.01 -10.69
N THR A 395 -22.35 -21.82 -11.76
CA THR A 395 -21.97 -22.31 -13.09
C THR A 395 -21.16 -21.27 -13.87
N TYR A 396 -21.33 -19.99 -13.57
CA TYR A 396 -20.73 -18.92 -14.39
C TYR A 396 -19.93 -17.90 -13.57
N TYR A 397 -20.48 -17.37 -12.47
CA TYR A 397 -19.81 -16.33 -11.70
C TYR A 397 -18.56 -16.84 -10.98
N PHE A 398 -18.64 -17.93 -10.21
CA PHE A 398 -17.48 -18.45 -9.47
C PHE A 398 -16.34 -18.93 -10.38
N PRO A 399 -16.59 -19.65 -11.49
CA PRO A 399 -15.53 -19.93 -12.47
C PRO A 399 -14.89 -18.66 -13.04
N PHE A 400 -15.67 -17.59 -13.24
CA PHE A 400 -15.12 -16.30 -13.67
C PHE A 400 -14.24 -15.65 -12.59
N ILE A 401 -14.68 -15.64 -11.34
CA ILE A 401 -13.90 -15.17 -10.17
C ILE A 401 -12.61 -15.99 -10.00
N GLU A 402 -12.66 -17.29 -10.26
CA GLU A 402 -11.48 -18.16 -10.26
C GLU A 402 -10.49 -17.77 -11.36
N SER A 403 -10.98 -17.66 -12.61
CA SER A 403 -10.17 -17.31 -13.79
C SER A 403 -9.49 -15.94 -13.70
N THR A 404 -10.09 -15.02 -12.93
CA THR A 404 -9.58 -13.66 -12.71
C THR A 404 -8.78 -13.52 -11.42
N SER A 405 -8.50 -14.64 -10.72
CA SER A 405 -7.76 -14.66 -9.44
C SER A 405 -8.42 -13.91 -8.28
N HIS A 406 -9.70 -13.53 -8.40
CA HIS A 406 -10.47 -12.90 -7.32
C HIS A 406 -10.92 -13.92 -6.24
N HIS A 407 -10.65 -15.21 -6.45
CA HIS A 407 -10.78 -16.26 -5.42
C HIS A 407 -9.70 -16.18 -4.32
N ILE A 408 -8.65 -15.37 -4.53
CA ILE A 408 -7.63 -15.05 -3.53
C ILE A 408 -8.18 -13.95 -2.62
N ILE A 409 -8.66 -14.34 -1.43
CA ILE A 409 -9.36 -13.44 -0.51
C ILE A 409 -8.41 -12.67 0.41
N TYR A 410 -7.15 -13.11 0.51
CA TYR A 410 -6.11 -12.42 1.25
C TYR A 410 -4.74 -12.77 0.69
N GLN A 411 -3.88 -11.76 0.59
CA GLN A 411 -2.48 -11.91 0.25
C GLN A 411 -1.65 -10.92 1.05
N GLU A 412 -0.68 -11.43 1.81
CA GLU A 412 0.35 -10.63 2.47
C GLU A 412 1.72 -11.06 1.95
N ASP A 413 2.54 -10.09 1.55
CA ASP A 413 3.94 -10.28 1.18
C ASP A 413 4.82 -9.51 2.16
N THR A 414 5.47 -10.22 3.08
CA THR A 414 6.33 -9.65 4.14
C THR A 414 7.60 -8.98 3.61
N ARG A 415 7.95 -9.16 2.32
CA ARG A 415 9.03 -8.41 1.66
C ARG A 415 8.59 -6.98 1.35
N GLN A 416 7.28 -6.73 1.33
CA GLN A 416 6.73 -5.39 1.18
C GLN A 416 6.82 -4.67 2.53
N PRO A 417 7.36 -3.44 2.57
CA PRO A 417 7.28 -2.63 3.76
C PRO A 417 5.82 -2.26 3.96
N GLN A 418 5.25 -2.61 5.11
CA GLN A 418 3.98 -2.03 5.54
C GLN A 418 4.10 -0.51 5.46
N THR A 419 3.11 0.16 4.84
CA THR A 419 2.99 1.61 4.88
C THR A 419 3.20 2.05 6.33
N PRO A 420 4.09 3.02 6.61
CA PRO A 420 4.35 3.42 7.98
C PRO A 420 3.03 3.95 8.55
N SER A 421 2.39 3.15 9.41
CA SER A 421 1.33 3.61 10.29
C SER A 421 1.87 4.83 11.02
N THR A 422 1.31 6.00 10.71
CA THR A 422 1.79 7.30 11.17
C THR A 422 1.95 7.31 12.69
N TYR A 423 3.19 7.55 13.14
CA TYR A 423 3.56 8.19 14.40
C TYR A 423 2.68 7.88 15.62
N GLY A 424 2.96 6.74 16.27
CA GLY A 424 2.26 6.37 17.52
C GLY A 424 2.98 5.39 18.43
N ARG A 425 4.28 5.14 18.27
CA ARG A 425 5.13 4.57 19.34
C ARG A 425 6.59 4.68 18.94
N SER A 426 7.30 5.60 19.59
CA SER A 426 8.76 5.61 19.61
C SER A 426 9.25 4.25 20.10
N ARG A 427 9.73 3.42 19.18
CA ARG A 427 10.76 2.44 19.47
C ARG A 427 11.97 2.91 18.70
N SER A 428 12.72 3.80 19.35
CA SER A 428 14.05 4.26 18.97
C SER A 428 14.95 3.06 18.72
N ARG A 429 14.95 2.58 17.47
CA ARG A 429 15.96 1.67 16.96
C ARG A 429 16.89 2.53 16.15
N SER A 430 17.86 3.11 16.86
CA SER A 430 19.06 3.72 16.28
C SER A 430 19.76 2.65 15.45
N GLY A 431 19.41 2.61 14.16
CA GLY A 431 20.15 1.87 13.15
C GLY A 431 21.40 2.67 12.85
N THR A 432 22.40 2.55 13.72
CA THR A 432 23.77 2.93 13.40
C THR A 432 24.13 2.09 12.17
N VAL A 433 24.16 2.71 11.00
CA VAL A 433 24.78 2.15 9.82
C VAL A 433 26.23 1.93 10.22
N THR A 434 26.57 0.69 10.55
CA THR A 434 27.94 0.30 10.85
C THR A 434 28.76 0.65 9.63
N SER A 435 29.54 1.72 9.78
CA SER A 435 30.58 2.11 8.84
C SER A 435 31.43 0.89 8.56
N THR A 436 31.28 0.35 7.36
CA THR A 436 32.25 -0.56 6.78
C THR A 436 33.60 0.13 6.85
N THR A 437 34.56 -0.58 7.43
CA THR A 437 35.95 -0.18 7.59
C THR A 437 36.48 0.50 6.32
N PRO A 438 37.17 1.65 6.42
CA PRO A 438 37.75 2.31 5.27
C PRO A 438 38.91 1.45 4.76
N SER A 439 38.66 0.70 3.69
CA SER A 439 39.71 0.20 2.82
C SER A 439 40.51 1.40 2.33
N GLU A 440 41.83 1.37 2.50
CA GLU A 440 42.81 2.37 2.06
C GLU A 440 42.94 2.47 0.52
N ASN A 441 41.82 2.56 -0.19
CA ASN A 441 41.79 3.07 -1.55
C ASN A 441 41.33 4.52 -1.47
N LYS A 442 42.12 5.43 -2.02
CA LYS A 442 41.76 6.85 -2.23
C LYS A 442 40.54 6.93 -3.16
N SER A 443 39.36 6.61 -2.63
CA SER A 443 38.08 6.80 -3.28
C SER A 443 37.92 8.30 -3.49
N LEU A 444 37.93 8.73 -4.75
CA LEU A 444 37.57 10.08 -5.16
C LEU A 444 36.29 10.50 -4.44
N LEU A 445 36.22 11.74 -3.98
CA LEU A 445 35.02 12.23 -3.31
C LEU A 445 33.82 12.12 -4.28
N PRO A 446 32.60 11.79 -3.83
CA PRO A 446 31.43 11.61 -4.69
C PRO A 446 31.19 12.76 -5.67
N TRP A 447 31.48 14.01 -5.27
CA TRP A 447 31.40 15.18 -6.15
C TRP A 447 32.46 15.22 -7.26
N GLU A 448 33.68 14.70 -7.02
CA GLU A 448 34.73 14.63 -8.07
C GLU A 448 34.34 13.63 -9.16
N LEU A 449 33.66 12.54 -8.79
CA LEU A 449 33.09 11.59 -9.73
C LEU A 449 31.94 12.23 -10.53
N SER A 450 31.06 12.99 -9.86
CA SER A 450 29.99 13.73 -10.55
C SER A 450 30.56 14.73 -11.55
N VAL A 451 31.51 15.60 -11.17
CA VAL A 451 32.10 16.61 -12.06
C VAL A 451 32.85 16.00 -13.24
N ARG A 452 33.51 14.85 -13.06
CA ARG A 452 34.26 14.19 -14.15
C ARG A 452 33.40 13.41 -15.13
N LYS A 453 32.24 12.91 -14.68
CA LYS A 453 31.33 12.08 -15.49
C LYS A 453 30.12 12.83 -16.01
N THR A 454 29.86 14.06 -15.55
CA THR A 454 28.72 14.85 -16.00
C THR A 454 28.93 15.32 -17.43
N ASN A 455 28.12 14.79 -18.33
CA ASN A 455 28.04 15.24 -19.70
C ASN A 455 26.88 16.22 -19.84
N MET A 456 27.14 17.42 -20.35
CA MET A 456 26.09 18.40 -20.63
C MET A 456 25.23 18.04 -21.85
N CYS A 457 25.58 16.98 -22.60
CA CYS A 457 24.87 16.47 -23.78
C CYS A 457 24.52 17.55 -24.83
N GLY A 458 25.37 18.57 -24.94
CA GLY A 458 25.18 19.71 -25.86
C GLY A 458 24.37 20.87 -25.30
N PHE A 459 23.79 20.76 -24.10
CA PHE A 459 23.13 21.87 -23.41
C PHE A 459 24.13 22.84 -22.79
N ASP A 460 23.73 24.10 -22.65
CA ASP A 460 24.57 25.14 -22.04
C ASP A 460 24.36 25.27 -20.55
N PHE A 461 23.15 24.95 -20.11
CA PHE A 461 22.68 25.05 -18.75
C PHE A 461 21.91 23.78 -18.39
N ILE A 462 22.26 23.16 -17.26
CA ILE A 462 21.50 22.06 -16.67
C ILE A 462 21.33 22.37 -15.18
N GLN A 463 20.09 22.36 -14.71
CA GLN A 463 19.79 22.43 -13.29
C GLN A 463 18.99 21.21 -12.87
N VAL A 464 19.40 20.58 -11.78
CA VAL A 464 18.77 19.39 -11.24
C VAL A 464 18.11 19.74 -9.92
N ILE A 465 16.83 19.42 -9.79
CA ILE A 465 16.01 19.66 -8.60
C ILE A 465 15.58 18.30 -8.06
N SER A 466 15.91 18.04 -6.78
CA SER A 466 15.52 16.79 -6.13
C SER A 466 14.05 16.82 -5.70
N SER A 467 13.40 15.67 -5.67
CA SER A 467 12.05 15.49 -5.12
C SER A 467 11.93 15.87 -3.64
N GLU A 468 13.01 15.67 -2.88
CA GLU A 468 13.08 16.04 -1.48
C GLU A 468 13.03 17.55 -1.28
N SER A 469 13.71 18.32 -2.13
CA SER A 469 13.69 19.78 -2.10
C SER A 469 12.28 20.35 -2.31
N ILE A 470 11.53 19.77 -3.25
CA ILE A 470 10.14 20.17 -3.51
C ILE A 470 9.25 19.79 -2.32
N SER A 471 9.45 18.60 -1.75
CA SER A 471 8.71 18.15 -0.57
C SER A 471 8.98 19.03 0.66
N GLU A 472 10.23 19.44 0.86
CA GLU A 472 10.62 20.37 1.92
C GLU A 472 10.06 21.78 1.71
N HIS A 473 9.98 22.22 0.45
CA HIS A 473 9.32 23.48 0.10
C HIS A 473 7.85 23.47 0.51
N TYR A 474 7.09 22.43 0.16
CA TYR A 474 5.69 22.30 0.59
C TYR A 474 5.54 22.18 2.11
N LYS A 475 6.46 21.48 2.80
CA LYS A 475 6.47 21.46 4.28
C LYS A 475 6.67 22.85 4.87
N THR A 476 7.56 23.65 4.28
CA THR A 476 7.81 25.03 4.72
C THR A 476 6.58 25.91 4.50
N LEU A 477 5.96 25.84 3.32
CA LEU A 477 4.73 26.57 3.00
C LEU A 477 3.58 26.18 3.94
N TRP A 478 3.42 24.87 4.19
CA TRP A 478 2.42 24.35 5.13
C TRP A 478 2.67 24.82 6.57
N GLY A 479 3.93 24.84 7.02
CA GLY A 479 4.30 25.37 8.34
C GLY A 479 3.93 26.86 8.48
N ALA A 480 4.17 27.66 7.44
CA ALA A 480 3.75 29.07 7.41
C ALA A 480 2.22 29.23 7.36
N ALA A 481 1.51 28.32 6.70
CA ALA A 481 0.05 28.33 6.56
C ALA A 481 -0.70 28.17 7.90
N GLN A 482 -0.11 27.48 8.87
CA GLN A 482 -0.75 27.24 10.18
C GLN A 482 -0.97 28.53 10.97
N SER A 483 -0.07 29.50 10.83
CA SER A 483 -0.11 30.78 11.53
C SER A 483 -0.67 31.94 10.69
N SER A 484 -0.97 31.71 9.41
CA SER A 484 -1.39 32.77 8.49
C SER A 484 -2.92 32.94 8.49
N GLU A 485 -3.37 34.19 8.55
CA GLU A 485 -4.78 34.54 8.34
C GLU A 485 -5.12 34.76 6.85
N GLU A 486 -4.11 34.96 6.01
CA GLU A 486 -4.31 35.22 4.58
C GLU A 486 -4.75 33.93 3.85
N ASP A 487 -5.93 33.98 3.22
CA ASP A 487 -6.60 32.84 2.59
C ASP A 487 -5.69 32.05 1.63
N TYR A 488 -4.86 32.77 0.87
CA TYR A 488 -3.96 32.13 -0.09
C TYR A 488 -2.91 31.24 0.58
N VAL A 489 -2.39 31.57 1.78
CA VAL A 489 -1.46 30.66 2.49
C VAL A 489 -2.29 29.63 3.25
N ARG A 490 -3.35 30.09 3.92
CA ARG A 490 -4.17 29.30 4.82
C ARG A 490 -4.77 28.06 4.16
N CYS A 491 -5.09 28.13 2.86
CA CYS A 491 -5.64 27.01 2.11
C CYS A 491 -4.75 25.76 2.04
N LEU A 492 -3.44 25.89 2.24
CA LEU A 492 -2.52 24.76 2.35
C LEU A 492 -2.67 23.99 3.67
N TRP A 493 -3.20 24.65 4.71
CA TRP A 493 -3.46 24.06 6.02
C TRP A 493 -4.93 23.69 6.20
N LYS A 494 -5.84 24.59 5.82
CA LYS A 494 -7.28 24.43 6.04
C LYS A 494 -8.06 25.08 4.92
N TRP A 495 -9.02 24.35 4.36
CA TRP A 495 -9.87 24.84 3.29
C TRP A 495 -11.28 24.25 3.40
N SER A 496 -12.27 25.02 2.93
CA SER A 496 -13.67 24.64 2.93
C SER A 496 -14.35 25.01 1.62
N TYR A 497 -15.31 24.19 1.21
CA TYR A 497 -16.27 24.44 0.15
C TYR A 497 -17.68 24.54 0.76
N ASP A 498 -18.12 25.78 0.97
CA ASP A 498 -19.35 26.10 1.69
C ASP A 498 -19.47 25.31 3.01
N HIS A 499 -20.60 24.62 3.20
CA HIS A 499 -20.88 23.70 4.31
C HIS A 499 -20.79 22.23 3.86
N TYR A 500 -20.38 21.98 2.61
CA TYR A 500 -20.39 20.66 1.99
C TYR A 500 -19.11 19.89 2.27
N PHE A 501 -17.99 20.60 2.40
CA PHE A 501 -16.70 20.01 2.66
C PHE A 501 -15.83 20.99 3.45
N GLU A 502 -15.20 20.51 4.51
CA GLU A 502 -14.18 21.25 5.25
C GLU A 502 -13.11 20.27 5.68
N ALA A 503 -11.85 20.63 5.46
CA ALA A 503 -10.74 19.76 5.80
C ALA A 503 -9.53 20.55 6.29
N THR A 504 -8.81 19.94 7.22
CA THR A 504 -7.47 20.34 7.63
C THR A 504 -6.47 19.37 7.03
N PHE A 505 -5.47 19.90 6.34
CA PHE A 505 -4.54 19.15 5.50
C PHE A 505 -3.17 19.02 6.17
N GLY A 506 -2.46 17.94 5.85
CA GLY A 506 -1.02 17.83 6.00
C GLY A 506 -0.28 18.50 4.83
N PRO A 507 1.05 18.56 4.87
CA PRO A 507 1.83 19.05 3.74
C PRO A 507 1.61 18.16 2.51
N LEU A 508 1.50 18.76 1.33
CA LEU A 508 1.44 18.02 0.07
C LEU A 508 2.73 17.22 -0.13
N THR A 509 2.60 15.97 -0.56
CA THR A 509 3.75 15.11 -0.87
C THR A 509 3.68 14.63 -2.31
N LEU A 510 4.85 14.52 -2.95
CA LEU A 510 4.96 14.27 -4.38
C LEU A 510 5.93 13.13 -4.65
N HIS A 511 5.60 12.31 -5.64
CA HIS A 511 6.49 11.29 -6.17
C HIS A 511 6.50 11.36 -7.70
N PHE A 512 7.68 11.56 -8.28
CA PHE A 512 7.84 11.75 -9.72
C PHE A 512 8.01 10.41 -10.44
N LEU A 513 7.26 10.23 -11.52
CA LEU A 513 7.34 9.07 -12.39
C LEU A 513 8.17 9.42 -13.64
N SER A 514 8.92 8.46 -14.16
CA SER A 514 9.73 8.63 -15.37
C SER A 514 8.91 8.95 -16.63
N SER A 515 7.59 8.75 -16.58
CA SER A 515 6.66 9.09 -17.66
C SER A 515 6.33 10.58 -17.76
N GLY A 516 6.94 11.45 -16.93
CA GLY A 516 6.57 12.86 -16.83
C GLY A 516 5.29 13.11 -16.01
N LYS A 517 4.85 12.11 -15.26
CA LYS A 517 3.70 12.17 -14.36
C LYS A 517 4.15 12.23 -12.91
N VAL A 518 3.26 12.65 -12.02
CA VAL A 518 3.51 12.77 -10.58
C VAL A 518 2.36 12.17 -9.82
N ILE A 519 2.67 11.41 -8.78
CA ILE A 519 1.69 11.05 -7.76
C ILE A 519 1.73 12.14 -6.70
N LEU A 520 0.61 12.85 -6.55
CA LEU A 520 0.37 13.88 -5.54
C LEU A 520 -0.50 13.27 -4.44
N TRP A 521 0.00 13.24 -3.21
CA TRP A 521 -0.84 12.93 -2.05
C TRP A 521 -1.31 14.18 -1.34
N VAL A 522 -2.61 14.18 -1.09
CA VAL A 522 -3.29 15.14 -0.23
C VAL A 522 -3.56 14.43 1.10
N ASP A 523 -2.73 14.74 2.09
CA ASP A 523 -2.93 14.26 3.46
C ASP A 523 -4.04 15.08 4.13
N VAL A 524 -5.10 14.42 4.60
CA VAL A 524 -6.20 15.06 5.31
C VAL A 524 -6.22 14.57 6.76
N LYS A 525 -5.90 15.47 7.69
CA LYS A 525 -5.81 15.18 9.13
C LYS A 525 -7.18 14.96 9.74
N GLU A 526 -8.09 15.88 9.47
CA GLU A 526 -9.49 15.77 9.88
C GLU A 526 -10.36 16.66 9.02
N GLY A 527 -11.63 16.30 8.90
CA GLY A 527 -12.58 17.07 8.13
C GLY A 527 -13.98 16.48 8.18
N HIS A 528 -14.86 17.10 7.40
CA HIS A 528 -16.19 16.60 7.15
C HIS A 528 -16.58 16.76 5.68
N LEU A 529 -17.48 15.90 5.22
CA LEU A 529 -18.05 15.94 3.89
C LEU A 529 -19.53 15.58 3.89
N GLN A 530 -20.28 16.11 2.93
CA GLN A 530 -21.59 15.59 2.51
C GLN A 530 -21.41 14.78 1.23
N ASN A 531 -22.20 13.72 1.02
CA ASN A 531 -22.03 12.97 -0.23
C ASN A 531 -22.66 13.72 -1.41
N LEU A 532 -22.34 13.20 -2.59
CA LEU A 532 -22.86 13.72 -3.84
C LEU A 532 -24.11 12.95 -4.26
N ARG A 533 -25.08 13.68 -4.81
CA ARG A 533 -26.22 13.11 -5.55
C ARG A 533 -26.13 13.63 -6.98
N ASN A 534 -25.97 12.72 -7.94
CA ASN A 534 -25.73 13.08 -9.34
C ASN A 534 -24.57 14.06 -9.52
N TRP A 535 -23.47 13.89 -8.77
CA TRP A 535 -22.28 14.76 -8.82
C TRP A 535 -22.49 16.20 -8.36
N LEU A 536 -23.62 16.45 -7.70
CA LEU A 536 -23.91 17.70 -7.04
C LEU A 536 -23.93 17.48 -5.53
N ALA A 537 -23.44 18.48 -4.80
CA ALA A 537 -23.42 18.43 -3.35
C ALA A 537 -24.85 18.31 -2.81
N TRP A 538 -25.11 17.30 -1.97
CA TRP A 538 -26.46 16.99 -1.51
C TRP A 538 -26.69 17.52 -0.09
N SER A 539 -27.33 18.69 0.00
CA SER A 539 -27.55 19.43 1.25
C SER A 539 -28.43 18.74 2.29
N GLU A 540 -29.21 17.74 1.90
CA GLU A 540 -30.15 17.03 2.80
C GLU A 540 -29.48 15.85 3.51
N GLU A 541 -28.28 15.45 3.10
CA GLU A 541 -27.58 14.32 3.70
C GLU A 541 -26.78 14.73 4.95
N LYS A 542 -26.69 13.81 5.90
CA LYS A 542 -25.95 14.02 7.14
C LYS A 542 -24.45 14.14 6.87
N GLU A 543 -23.85 15.16 7.46
CA GLU A 543 -22.39 15.36 7.51
C GLU A 543 -21.68 14.10 8.01
N TYR A 544 -20.67 13.65 7.25
CA TYR A 544 -19.76 12.58 7.62
C TYR A 544 -18.40 13.14 8.02
N ARG A 545 -17.97 12.86 9.25
CA ARG A 545 -16.66 13.28 9.77
C ARG A 545 -15.64 12.18 9.56
N PHE A 546 -14.44 12.58 9.14
CA PHE A 546 -13.34 11.67 8.85
C PHE A 546 -12.01 12.22 9.38
N LYS A 547 -11.04 11.32 9.57
CA LYS A 547 -9.69 11.64 10.07
C LYS A 547 -8.65 10.74 9.42
N ASP A 548 -7.43 11.28 9.30
CA ASP A 548 -6.25 10.58 8.79
C ASP A 548 -6.49 9.89 7.43
N TRP A 549 -7.11 10.63 6.51
CA TRP A 549 -7.27 10.21 5.13
C TRP A 549 -6.07 10.66 4.31
N ARG A 550 -5.71 9.87 3.30
CA ARG A 550 -4.67 10.22 2.32
C ARG A 550 -5.24 9.93 0.96
N LEU A 551 -5.36 10.97 0.14
CA LEU A 551 -5.91 10.87 -1.22
C LEU A 551 -4.78 11.01 -2.21
N ALA A 552 -4.62 10.03 -3.10
CA ALA A 552 -3.59 10.03 -4.13
C ALA A 552 -4.17 10.43 -5.49
N PHE A 553 -3.45 11.28 -6.21
CA PHE A 553 -3.81 11.74 -7.55
C PHE A 553 -2.62 11.65 -8.49
N GLN A 554 -2.83 11.11 -9.68
CA GLN A 554 -1.88 11.21 -10.77
C GLN A 554 -2.09 12.53 -11.51
N VAL A 555 -1.04 13.33 -11.63
CA VAL A 555 -1.04 14.62 -12.33
C VAL A 555 0.10 14.68 -13.33
N ASP A 556 -0.09 15.40 -14.43
CA ASP A 556 0.98 15.60 -15.41
C ASP A 556 1.87 16.77 -15.00
N LEU A 557 3.16 16.71 -15.32
CA LEU A 557 4.04 17.87 -15.29
C LEU A 557 4.04 18.56 -16.64
N LYS A 558 3.82 19.87 -16.64
CA LYS A 558 3.84 20.69 -17.84
C LYS A 558 4.58 21.98 -17.59
N MET A 559 5.24 22.49 -18.63
CA MET A 559 5.85 23.80 -18.59
C MET A 559 4.99 24.77 -19.40
N PHE A 560 4.54 25.83 -18.74
CA PHE A 560 3.64 26.83 -19.30
C PHE A 560 4.36 28.17 -19.42
N ASP A 561 4.02 28.94 -20.45
CA ASP A 561 4.46 30.32 -20.53
C ASP A 561 3.69 31.18 -19.51
N HIS A 562 4.31 32.24 -18.99
CA HIS A 562 3.69 33.12 -17.98
C HIS A 562 2.32 33.63 -18.42
N GLY A 563 2.18 33.95 -19.72
CA GLY A 563 0.90 34.35 -20.31
C GLY A 563 -0.20 33.32 -20.06
N GLU A 564 0.05 32.04 -20.32
CA GLU A 564 -0.95 30.97 -20.19
C GLU A 564 -1.38 30.77 -18.73
N VAL A 565 -0.43 30.79 -17.79
CA VAL A 565 -0.74 30.67 -16.37
C VAL A 565 -1.45 31.93 -15.86
N SER A 566 -1.03 33.11 -16.32
CA SER A 566 -1.57 34.40 -15.89
C SER A 566 -3.05 34.60 -16.21
N TRP A 567 -3.56 33.94 -17.25
CA TRP A 567 -4.96 34.02 -17.64
C TRP A 567 -5.87 33.29 -16.64
N SER A 568 -5.34 32.24 -16.00
CA SER A 568 -6.11 31.43 -15.05
C SER A 568 -6.27 32.10 -13.67
N SER A 569 -5.32 32.96 -13.24
CA SER A 569 -5.48 33.73 -12.01
C SER A 569 -4.54 34.92 -11.91
N LYS A 570 -5.12 36.08 -11.56
CA LYS A 570 -4.38 37.34 -11.32
C LYS A 570 -3.89 37.52 -9.88
N SER A 571 -4.33 36.69 -8.93
CA SER A 571 -4.14 36.95 -7.49
C SER A 571 -2.68 36.78 -7.02
N TRP A 572 -1.95 35.82 -7.58
CA TRP A 572 -0.56 35.55 -7.22
C TRP A 572 0.44 36.31 -8.09
N ILE A 573 0.06 36.68 -9.33
CA ILE A 573 0.94 37.33 -10.31
C ILE A 573 1.56 38.61 -9.76
N HIS A 574 0.76 39.47 -9.12
CA HIS A 574 1.27 40.74 -8.61
C HIS A 574 2.43 40.53 -7.64
N ARG A 575 2.25 39.58 -6.71
CA ARG A 575 3.23 39.23 -5.67
C ARG A 575 4.46 38.57 -6.27
N PHE A 576 4.24 37.69 -7.25
CA PHE A 576 5.32 37.09 -8.02
C PHE A 576 6.16 38.18 -8.71
N MET A 577 5.52 39.09 -9.44
CA MET A 577 6.19 40.19 -10.16
C MET A 577 6.91 41.17 -9.22
N GLU A 578 6.40 41.38 -8.00
CA GLU A 578 7.08 42.19 -6.99
C GLU A 578 8.31 41.50 -6.40
N SER A 579 8.25 40.18 -6.20
CA SER A 579 9.37 39.40 -5.68
C SER A 579 10.47 39.10 -6.73
N PHE A 580 10.15 39.23 -8.02
CA PHE A 580 11.05 38.81 -9.10
C PHE A 580 12.05 39.91 -9.48
N SER A 581 13.34 39.63 -9.30
CA SER A 581 14.42 40.60 -9.46
C SER A 581 14.56 41.18 -10.88
N LEU A 582 14.03 40.47 -11.91
CA LEU A 582 14.05 40.87 -13.32
C LEU A 582 12.77 41.59 -13.78
N ARG A 583 11.99 42.15 -12.85
CA ARG A 583 10.72 42.84 -13.17
C ARG A 583 10.85 43.86 -14.30
N LYS A 584 11.93 44.64 -14.34
CA LYS A 584 12.14 45.68 -15.38
C LYS A 584 12.24 45.10 -16.78
N ASP A 585 13.02 44.02 -16.94
CA ASP A 585 13.23 43.36 -18.23
C ASP A 585 11.98 42.63 -18.72
N ILE A 586 11.18 42.07 -17.80
CA ILE A 586 9.88 41.46 -18.13
C ILE A 586 8.89 42.54 -18.60
N VAL A 587 8.79 43.65 -17.86
CA VAL A 587 7.86 44.75 -18.21
C VAL A 587 8.23 45.40 -19.54
N GLN A 588 9.52 45.46 -19.88
CA GLN A 588 9.99 45.96 -21.17
C GLN A 588 9.86 44.94 -22.32
N GLY A 589 9.37 43.73 -22.04
CA GLY A 589 9.19 42.66 -23.03
C GLY A 589 10.50 42.04 -23.52
N HIS A 590 11.60 42.24 -22.80
CA HIS A 590 12.91 41.67 -23.15
C HIS A 590 13.02 40.19 -22.78
N CYS A 591 12.29 39.75 -21.76
CA CYS A 591 12.21 38.35 -21.37
C CYS A 591 10.79 37.98 -20.94
N THR A 592 10.48 36.69 -21.06
CA THR A 592 9.26 36.10 -20.49
C THR A 592 9.65 35.02 -19.48
N VAL A 593 8.69 34.59 -18.67
CA VAL A 593 8.91 33.55 -17.66
C VAL A 593 8.19 32.28 -18.11
N ARG A 594 8.85 31.13 -17.95
CA ARG A 594 8.23 29.81 -18.03
C ARG A 594 8.10 29.23 -16.64
N HIS A 595 6.98 28.55 -16.40
CA HIS A 595 6.66 27.92 -15.13
C HIS A 595 6.54 26.42 -15.32
N LEU A 596 7.27 25.65 -14.51
CA LEU A 596 7.04 24.22 -14.36
C LEU A 596 5.92 24.02 -13.34
N CYS A 597 4.82 23.42 -13.77
CA CYS A 597 3.59 23.31 -12.99
C CYS A 597 3.10 21.88 -12.89
N LEU A 598 2.39 21.59 -11.80
CA LEU A 598 1.48 20.45 -11.70
C LEU A 598 0.20 20.77 -12.47
N ASP A 599 -0.16 19.96 -13.47
CA ASP A 599 -1.44 20.08 -14.15
C ASP A 599 -2.55 19.44 -13.31
N LEU A 600 -3.03 20.21 -12.34
CA LEU A 600 -4.08 19.77 -11.43
C LEU A 600 -5.45 19.64 -12.13
N SER A 601 -5.64 20.23 -13.31
CA SER A 601 -6.92 20.18 -14.05
C SER A 601 -7.22 18.79 -14.59
N ASN A 602 -6.17 18.03 -14.94
CA ASN A 602 -6.28 16.67 -15.46
C ASN A 602 -5.98 15.59 -14.41
N ALA A 603 -6.10 15.93 -13.12
CA ALA A 603 -5.79 15.01 -12.04
C ALA A 603 -6.68 13.75 -12.07
N GLN A 604 -6.05 12.57 -11.98
CA GLN A 604 -6.73 11.28 -11.93
C GLN A 604 -6.60 10.69 -10.53
N PHE A 605 -7.72 10.43 -9.87
CA PHE A 605 -7.73 9.82 -8.54
C PHE A 605 -7.24 8.36 -8.60
N ILE A 606 -6.34 7.97 -7.69
CA ILE A 606 -5.80 6.62 -7.58
C ILE A 606 -6.21 6.04 -6.23
N TYR A 607 -7.13 5.09 -6.25
CA TYR A 607 -7.63 4.46 -5.03
C TYR A 607 -6.56 3.59 -4.35
N GLU A 608 -5.75 2.89 -5.13
CA GLU A 608 -4.76 1.91 -4.66
C GLU A 608 -3.65 2.54 -3.79
N LEU A 609 -3.38 3.83 -3.99
CA LEU A 609 -2.40 4.60 -3.23
C LEU A 609 -3.04 5.52 -2.19
N SER A 610 -4.37 5.42 -2.03
CA SER A 610 -5.16 6.21 -1.07
C SER A 610 -5.47 5.38 0.18
N THR A 611 -5.57 6.04 1.34
CA THR A 611 -5.90 5.38 2.62
C THR A 611 -7.05 6.11 3.32
N PHE A 612 -8.01 5.34 3.84
CA PHE A 612 -9.24 5.85 4.46
C PHE A 612 -9.38 5.33 5.89
N HIS A 613 -8.58 5.85 6.81
CA HIS A 613 -8.61 5.38 8.20
C HIS A 613 -9.98 5.60 8.86
N GLY A 614 -10.41 4.65 9.68
CA GLY A 614 -11.68 4.71 10.42
C GLY A 614 -12.95 4.57 9.58
N MET A 615 -12.84 4.34 8.27
CA MET A 615 -14.00 4.14 7.40
C MET A 615 -14.32 2.65 7.27
N THR A 616 -15.56 2.27 7.57
CA THR A 616 -16.06 0.93 7.27
C THR A 616 -16.30 0.79 5.77
N LEU A 617 -15.47 -0.02 5.11
CA LEU A 617 -15.50 -0.23 3.66
C LEU A 617 -16.64 -1.15 3.19
N SER A 618 -17.43 -1.70 4.11
CA SER A 618 -18.40 -2.78 3.87
C SER A 618 -19.71 -2.36 3.19
N HIS A 619 -19.89 -1.08 2.82
CA HIS A 619 -21.15 -0.55 2.31
C HIS A 619 -20.94 0.44 1.15
N ARG A 620 -21.91 0.56 0.24
CA ARG A 620 -21.91 1.61 -0.81
C ARG A 620 -21.87 3.04 -0.31
N ALA A 621 -22.21 3.28 0.96
CA ALA A 621 -21.95 4.56 1.60
C ALA A 621 -20.46 4.93 1.59
N ALA A 622 -19.55 3.96 1.73
CA ALA A 622 -18.11 4.18 1.64
C ALA A 622 -17.71 4.65 0.24
N LEU A 623 -18.24 4.03 -0.81
CA LEU A 623 -18.03 4.45 -2.20
C LEU A 623 -18.45 5.91 -2.41
N ARG A 624 -19.66 6.28 -1.97
CA ARG A 624 -20.15 7.66 -2.07
C ARG A 624 -19.25 8.66 -1.35
N ARG A 625 -18.75 8.31 -0.15
CA ARG A 625 -17.84 9.15 0.64
C ARG A 625 -16.47 9.33 -0.01
N VAL A 626 -15.86 8.25 -0.50
CA VAL A 626 -14.57 8.29 -1.21
C VAL A 626 -14.68 9.15 -2.45
N ARG A 627 -15.76 8.96 -3.24
CA ARG A 627 -16.01 9.76 -4.43
C ARG A 627 -16.26 11.23 -4.11
N ALA A 628 -17.04 11.52 -3.08
CA ALA A 628 -17.26 12.88 -2.62
C ALA A 628 -15.95 13.57 -2.23
N ALA A 629 -15.10 12.92 -1.42
CA ALA A 629 -13.79 13.46 -1.06
C ALA A 629 -12.88 13.68 -2.28
N ALA A 630 -12.79 12.69 -3.17
CA ALA A 630 -12.00 12.82 -4.40
C ALA A 630 -12.52 13.96 -5.29
N TYR A 631 -13.85 14.13 -5.40
CA TYR A 631 -14.49 15.19 -6.15
C TYR A 631 -14.22 16.58 -5.55
N TYR A 632 -14.45 16.78 -4.24
CA TYR A 632 -14.19 18.09 -3.62
C TYR A 632 -12.73 18.49 -3.73
N VAL A 633 -11.81 17.53 -3.60
CA VAL A 633 -10.39 17.81 -3.77
C VAL A 633 -10.05 18.13 -5.23
N LYS A 634 -10.48 17.29 -6.18
CA LYS A 634 -10.14 17.43 -7.59
C LYS A 634 -10.81 18.64 -8.26
N GLU A 635 -12.13 18.78 -8.10
CA GLU A 635 -12.91 19.75 -8.87
C GLU A 635 -12.90 21.15 -8.23
N HIS A 636 -12.63 21.24 -6.92
CA HIS A 636 -12.69 22.51 -6.20
C HIS A 636 -11.36 22.89 -5.53
N TYR A 637 -10.80 22.04 -4.67
CA TYR A 637 -9.57 22.39 -3.94
C TYR A 637 -8.37 22.59 -4.88
N PHE A 638 -8.19 21.73 -5.87
CA PHE A 638 -7.12 21.85 -6.86
C PHE A 638 -7.25 23.09 -7.74
N HIS A 639 -8.47 23.49 -8.09
CA HIS A 639 -8.71 24.76 -8.75
C HIS A 639 -8.28 25.93 -7.85
N TYR A 640 -8.55 25.83 -6.55
CA TYR A 640 -8.16 26.83 -5.55
C TYR A 640 -6.63 26.92 -5.37
N LEU A 641 -5.93 25.78 -5.33
CA LEU A 641 -4.46 25.72 -5.33
C LEU A 641 -3.86 26.33 -6.60
N THR A 642 -4.48 26.07 -7.75
CA THR A 642 -4.08 26.65 -9.03
C THR A 642 -4.28 28.17 -9.01
N TYR A 643 -5.42 28.62 -8.51
CA TYR A 643 -5.78 30.03 -8.39
C TYR A 643 -4.75 30.82 -7.55
N TYR A 644 -4.18 30.24 -6.50
CA TYR A 644 -3.15 30.92 -5.69
C TYR A 644 -1.71 30.64 -6.09
N GLY A 645 -1.46 29.88 -7.16
CA GLY A 645 -0.12 29.61 -7.66
C GLY A 645 0.62 28.48 -6.92
N HIS A 646 -0.06 27.68 -6.08
CA HIS A 646 0.57 26.57 -5.34
C HIS A 646 0.89 25.34 -6.19
N HIS A 647 0.35 25.31 -7.42
CA HIS A 647 0.68 24.34 -8.45
C HIS A 647 2.04 24.60 -9.14
N LEU A 648 2.66 25.76 -8.90
CA LEU A 648 3.95 26.16 -9.47
C LEU A 648 5.09 25.51 -8.69
N LEU A 649 5.91 24.69 -9.37
CA LEU A 649 7.09 24.07 -8.78
C LEU A 649 8.34 24.90 -8.99
N TYR A 650 8.48 25.51 -10.17
CA TYR A 650 9.68 26.26 -10.54
C TYR A 650 9.38 27.32 -11.61
N SER A 651 10.13 28.43 -11.60
CA SER A 651 9.93 29.54 -12.54
C SER A 651 11.26 30.02 -13.12
N ILE A 652 11.35 30.17 -14.43
CA ILE A 652 12.60 30.44 -15.15
C ILE A 652 12.40 31.57 -16.16
N PRO A 653 13.24 32.62 -16.15
CA PRO A 653 13.22 33.65 -17.18
C PRO A 653 13.93 33.16 -18.45
N PHE A 654 13.38 33.47 -19.63
CA PHE A 654 14.03 33.24 -20.91
C PHE A 654 13.83 34.42 -21.88
N TRP A 655 14.79 34.63 -22.78
CA TRP A 655 14.88 35.79 -23.66
C TRP A 655 14.45 35.46 -25.08
N HIS A 656 13.77 36.40 -25.72
CA HIS A 656 13.25 36.25 -27.07
C HIS A 656 14.23 36.68 -28.17
N PRO A 657 14.13 36.08 -29.37
CA PRO A 657 14.91 36.52 -30.53
C PRO A 657 14.71 38.02 -30.80
N GLY A 658 15.80 38.72 -31.13
CA GLY A 658 15.78 40.17 -31.37
C GLY A 658 16.06 41.03 -30.13
N THR A 659 16.25 40.41 -28.96
CA THR A 659 16.73 41.09 -27.75
C THR A 659 18.25 40.97 -27.62
N SER A 660 18.86 41.75 -26.71
CA SER A 660 20.28 41.64 -26.35
C SER A 660 20.42 40.98 -24.97
N PRO A 661 20.25 39.64 -24.88
CA PRO A 661 20.28 38.95 -23.60
C PRO A 661 21.67 39.05 -22.93
N PRO A 662 21.72 39.05 -21.59
CA PRO A 662 22.96 38.83 -20.87
C PRO A 662 23.70 37.55 -21.34
N PRO A 663 25.03 37.45 -21.19
CA PRO A 663 25.80 36.31 -21.72
C PRO A 663 25.34 34.92 -21.24
N MET A 664 24.80 34.84 -20.02
CA MET A 664 24.30 33.59 -19.42
C MET A 664 22.77 33.49 -19.41
N ALA A 665 22.07 34.43 -20.06
CA ALA A 665 20.62 34.38 -20.15
C ALA A 665 20.15 33.24 -21.06
N LEU A 666 19.14 32.52 -20.59
CA LEU A 666 18.55 31.40 -21.31
C LEU A 666 17.69 31.93 -22.45
N THR A 667 17.87 31.38 -23.64
CA THR A 667 17.08 31.72 -24.84
C THR A 667 16.11 30.60 -25.22
N ASP A 668 16.33 29.40 -24.69
CA ASP A 668 15.40 28.28 -24.77
C ASP A 668 15.51 27.43 -23.51
N VAL A 669 14.40 26.83 -23.08
CA VAL A 669 14.28 26.08 -21.83
C VAL A 669 13.31 24.92 -22.02
N SER A 670 13.72 23.74 -21.59
CA SER A 670 12.92 22.50 -21.53
C SER A 670 13.15 21.78 -20.20
N PHE A 671 12.37 20.75 -19.89
CA PHE A 671 12.59 19.92 -18.72
C PHE A 671 12.50 18.43 -19.04
N GLN A 672 13.12 17.61 -18.20
CA GLN A 672 13.05 16.15 -18.22
C GLN A 672 12.93 15.62 -16.79
N VAL A 673 12.19 14.53 -16.61
CA VAL A 673 12.10 13.84 -15.32
C VAL A 673 12.90 12.55 -15.43
N HIS A 674 13.90 12.39 -14.58
CA HIS A 674 14.69 11.16 -14.50
C HIS A 674 14.38 10.42 -13.22
N SER A 675 14.25 9.10 -13.33
CA SER A 675 14.17 8.19 -12.20
C SER A 675 15.19 7.08 -12.39
N THR A 676 15.96 6.77 -11.35
CA THR A 676 16.97 5.70 -11.36
C THR A 676 16.35 4.30 -11.46
N HIS A 677 15.05 4.18 -11.23
CA HIS A 677 14.29 2.96 -11.42
C HIS A 677 13.27 3.17 -12.53
N GLY A 678 13.38 2.36 -13.60
CA GLY A 678 12.39 2.28 -14.67
C GLY A 678 11.08 1.70 -14.15
N SER A 679 10.34 2.49 -13.37
CA SER A 679 9.07 2.07 -12.80
C SER A 679 7.96 2.34 -13.81
N ILE A 680 7.73 1.34 -14.67
CA ILE A 680 6.50 1.19 -15.44
C ILE A 680 5.47 0.60 -14.47
N HIS A 681 4.36 1.31 -14.24
CA HIS A 681 3.07 0.87 -13.67
C HIS A 681 2.96 -0.57 -13.13
N HIS A 682 3.77 -0.96 -12.13
CA HIS A 682 3.58 -2.22 -11.43
C HIS A 682 2.76 -1.97 -10.17
N LYS A 683 1.64 -2.72 -10.06
CA LYS A 683 0.62 -2.72 -8.99
C LYS A 683 1.15 -3.10 -7.59
N HIS A 684 2.45 -2.97 -7.35
CA HIS A 684 3.12 -3.42 -6.15
C HIS A 684 4.04 -2.30 -5.71
N GLU A 685 3.70 -1.61 -4.60
CA GLU A 685 4.50 -0.54 -4.00
C GLU A 685 5.95 -1.01 -3.81
N PRO A 686 6.90 -0.59 -4.66
CA PRO A 686 8.29 -0.68 -4.29
C PRO A 686 8.50 0.40 -3.22
N LYS A 687 9.41 0.14 -2.29
CA LYS A 687 10.03 1.19 -1.45
C LYS A 687 10.43 2.35 -2.36
N TRP A 688 9.61 3.38 -2.44
CA TRP A 688 10.01 4.62 -3.09
C TRP A 688 10.92 5.32 -2.10
N SER A 689 12.22 5.13 -2.27
CA SER A 689 13.14 6.04 -1.62
C SER A 689 12.89 7.40 -2.28
N THR A 690 12.61 8.42 -1.46
CA THR A 690 12.35 9.79 -1.92
C THR A 690 13.54 10.41 -2.65
N THR A 691 14.64 9.67 -2.80
CA THR A 691 15.91 10.06 -3.43
C THR A 691 16.04 9.64 -4.90
N ASP A 692 15.08 8.89 -5.47
CA ASP A 692 15.32 8.20 -6.75
C ASP A 692 14.93 8.96 -8.01
N ALA A 693 14.12 10.03 -7.89
CA ALA A 693 13.65 10.83 -9.02
C ALA A 693 14.05 12.31 -8.92
N SER A 694 14.38 12.93 -10.05
CA SER A 694 14.85 14.31 -10.13
C SER A 694 14.37 15.00 -11.39
N ILE A 695 14.11 16.31 -11.27
CA ILE A 695 13.72 17.16 -12.39
C ILE A 695 14.97 17.83 -12.95
N PHE A 696 15.21 17.65 -14.24
CA PHE A 696 16.26 18.30 -15.00
C PHE A 696 15.66 19.45 -15.77
N ILE A 697 16.08 20.67 -15.47
CA ILE A 697 15.84 21.86 -16.27
C ILE A 697 17.01 22.03 -17.23
N LEU A 698 16.71 22.09 -18.53
CA LEU A 698 17.69 22.11 -19.60
C LEU A 698 17.57 23.41 -20.38
N GLY A 699 18.67 24.13 -20.57
CA GLY A 699 18.68 25.45 -21.18
C GLY A 699 19.76 25.66 -22.23
N MET A 700 19.44 26.53 -23.20
CA MET A 700 20.35 27.00 -24.24
C MET A 700 20.58 28.50 -24.13
N THR A 701 21.74 28.97 -24.55
CA THR A 701 22.05 30.41 -24.65
C THR A 701 22.32 30.84 -26.09
N SER A 702 22.29 32.16 -26.31
CA SER A 702 22.61 32.79 -27.61
C SER A 702 21.73 32.30 -28.77
N PHE A 703 20.46 31.98 -28.49
CA PHE A 703 19.47 31.51 -29.47
C PHE A 703 19.90 30.24 -30.21
N ARG A 704 20.75 29.42 -29.58
CA ARG A 704 21.10 28.10 -30.10
C ARG A 704 19.92 27.16 -29.98
N ARG A 705 19.77 26.28 -30.98
CA ARG A 705 18.76 25.24 -30.95
C ARG A 705 19.14 24.17 -29.91
N PRO A 706 18.16 23.66 -29.15
CA PRO A 706 18.40 22.58 -28.22
C PRO A 706 18.86 21.31 -28.96
N PRO A 707 19.76 20.51 -28.35
CA PRO A 707 20.07 19.17 -28.83
C PRO A 707 18.82 18.30 -28.94
N SER A 708 18.77 17.42 -29.95
CA SER A 708 17.68 16.46 -30.13
C SER A 708 17.78 15.24 -29.21
N THR A 709 18.97 14.97 -28.66
CA THR A 709 19.22 13.83 -27.77
C THR A 709 18.83 14.16 -26.33
N PRO A 710 18.05 13.30 -25.65
CA PRO A 710 17.78 13.46 -24.23
C PRO A 710 19.07 13.36 -23.41
N VAL A 711 19.06 13.94 -22.20
CA VAL A 711 20.23 13.86 -21.33
C VAL A 711 20.23 12.47 -20.70
N ASP A 712 21.23 11.65 -20.99
CA ASP A 712 21.39 10.37 -20.30
C ASP A 712 21.81 10.60 -18.84
N PHE A 713 21.13 9.93 -17.91
CA PHE A 713 21.50 9.93 -16.49
C PHE A 713 22.78 9.11 -16.28
N THR A 714 23.92 9.72 -16.61
CA THR A 714 25.24 9.08 -16.66
C THR A 714 26.08 9.31 -15.39
N ALA A 715 25.64 10.20 -14.51
CA ALA A 715 26.35 10.61 -13.31
C ALA A 715 25.39 10.89 -12.14
N ASN A 716 25.88 10.79 -10.90
CA ASN A 716 25.17 11.23 -9.71
C ASN A 716 25.06 12.76 -9.73
N TRP A 717 24.08 13.29 -10.46
CA TRP A 717 23.80 14.73 -10.57
C TRP A 717 23.33 15.37 -9.25
N ILE A 718 23.14 14.58 -8.19
CA ILE A 718 22.93 15.05 -6.83
C ILE A 718 24.15 14.62 -6.01
N ALA A 719 24.96 15.59 -5.61
CA ALA A 719 26.11 15.36 -4.75
C ALA A 719 25.64 15.39 -3.28
N GLN A 720 26.02 14.37 -2.51
CA GLN A 720 25.89 14.41 -1.05
C GLN A 720 27.03 15.28 -0.50
N ALA A 721 26.69 16.42 0.09
CA ALA A 721 27.65 17.22 0.85
C ALA A 721 27.88 16.55 2.22
N ARG A 722 29.05 16.79 2.84
CA ARG A 722 29.51 16.09 4.05
C ARG A 722 28.58 16.20 5.27
N GLU A 723 27.62 17.12 5.27
CA GLU A 723 26.65 17.33 6.38
C GLU A 723 25.21 17.59 5.90
N GLY A 724 24.89 17.30 4.62
CA GLY A 724 23.53 17.52 4.10
C GLY A 724 23.36 17.07 2.64
N LEU A 725 22.10 16.84 2.24
CA LEU A 725 21.75 16.56 0.85
C LEU A 725 21.78 17.88 0.07
N SER A 726 22.49 17.93 -1.07
CA SER A 726 22.38 19.08 -1.96
C SER A 726 20.98 19.12 -2.55
N HIS A 727 20.22 20.17 -2.27
CA HIS A 727 18.84 20.34 -2.76
C HIS A 727 18.73 20.45 -4.29
N GLY A 728 19.86 20.66 -4.96
CA GLY A 728 19.98 20.63 -6.41
C GLY A 728 21.42 20.86 -6.86
N ILE A 729 21.65 20.81 -8.16
CA ILE A 729 22.92 21.19 -8.78
C ILE A 729 22.63 22.08 -9.98
N VAL A 730 23.45 23.10 -10.20
CA VAL A 730 23.48 23.88 -11.44
C VAL A 730 24.81 23.62 -12.14
N SER A 731 24.75 23.29 -13.42
CA SER A 731 25.91 23.03 -14.27
C SER A 731 25.87 23.93 -15.51
N LEU A 732 27.03 24.49 -15.84
CA LEU A 732 27.24 25.36 -16.99
C LEU A 732 28.24 24.73 -17.94
N SER A 733 28.03 24.86 -19.24
CA SER A 733 28.98 24.33 -20.23
C SER A 733 30.32 25.08 -20.16
N LYS A 734 31.43 24.36 -20.43
CA LYS A 734 32.78 24.96 -20.52
C LYS A 734 32.77 26.16 -21.46
N LYS A 735 32.13 26.02 -22.62
CA LYS A 735 31.99 27.10 -23.60
C LYS A 735 31.33 28.35 -22.98
N LEU A 736 30.18 28.17 -22.31
CA LEU A 736 29.44 29.28 -21.72
C LEU A 736 30.22 29.98 -20.60
N PHE A 737 30.71 29.21 -19.63
CA PHE A 737 31.36 29.77 -18.45
C PHE A 737 32.77 30.29 -18.75
N LEU A 738 33.61 29.47 -19.40
CA LEU A 738 35.01 29.78 -19.63
C LEU A 738 35.19 30.69 -20.84
N GLU A 739 34.71 30.28 -22.02
CA GLU A 739 35.03 30.95 -23.28
C GLU A 739 34.22 32.24 -23.46
N ASP A 740 32.91 32.17 -23.25
CA ASP A 740 32.01 33.28 -23.52
C ASP A 740 31.95 34.31 -22.38
N HIS A 741 32.33 33.94 -21.16
CA HIS A 741 32.28 34.83 -20.00
C HIS A 741 33.66 35.13 -19.41
N LEU A 742 34.32 34.15 -18.79
CA LEU A 742 35.55 34.38 -18.02
C LEU A 742 36.70 34.91 -18.89
N LEU A 743 36.96 34.29 -20.05
CA LEU A 743 38.03 34.73 -20.96
C LEU A 743 37.77 36.12 -21.54
N ARG A 744 36.51 36.49 -21.78
CA ARG A 744 36.16 37.86 -22.22
C ARG A 744 36.44 38.90 -21.13
N ILE A 745 36.09 38.61 -19.88
CA ILE A 745 36.41 39.48 -18.74
C ILE A 745 37.92 39.64 -18.61
N LEU A 746 38.67 38.53 -18.64
CA LEU A 746 40.14 38.55 -18.57
C LEU A 746 40.77 39.28 -19.77
N ALA A 747 40.20 39.14 -20.98
CA ALA A 747 40.65 39.88 -22.15
C ALA A 747 40.42 41.39 -21.99
N LYS A 748 39.31 41.81 -21.37
CA LYS A 748 39.06 43.22 -21.05
C LYS A 748 40.06 43.74 -20.03
N VAL A 749 40.33 42.98 -18.96
CA VAL A 749 41.38 43.32 -17.99
C VAL A 749 42.73 43.46 -18.68
N ASN A 750 43.11 42.52 -19.56
CA ASN A 750 44.34 42.63 -20.34
C ASN A 750 44.34 43.87 -21.22
N ALA A 751 43.24 44.20 -21.90
CA ALA A 751 43.17 45.38 -22.77
C ALA A 751 43.32 46.70 -21.98
N GLU A 752 42.81 46.75 -20.76
CA GLU A 752 42.92 47.94 -19.89
C GLU A 752 44.28 48.04 -19.17
N THR A 753 44.93 46.91 -18.90
CA THR A 753 46.21 46.86 -18.18
C THR A 753 47.44 46.78 -19.08
N THR A 754 47.29 46.36 -20.34
CA THR A 754 48.39 46.29 -21.30
C THR A 754 48.75 47.69 -21.78
N ILE A 755 49.96 48.11 -21.46
CA ILE A 755 50.55 49.35 -21.95
C ILE A 755 51.13 49.11 -23.34
N VAL A 756 50.77 49.95 -24.30
CA VAL A 756 51.32 49.99 -25.65
C VAL A 756 51.81 51.41 -25.95
N PRO A 757 52.94 51.57 -26.67
CA PRO A 757 53.38 52.91 -27.07
C PRO A 757 52.39 53.51 -28.08
N VAL A 758 52.33 54.83 -28.17
CA VAL A 758 51.69 55.62 -29.23
C VAL A 758 52.83 56.39 -29.88
N PHE A 759 52.95 56.28 -31.20
CA PHE A 759 53.91 57.08 -31.95
C PHE A 759 53.15 58.26 -32.54
N PRO A 760 53.27 59.47 -31.99
CA PRO A 760 53.04 60.66 -32.79
C PRO A 760 54.09 60.70 -33.91
N ALA A 761 53.73 61.28 -35.06
CA ALA A 761 54.72 61.57 -36.09
C ALA A 761 55.82 62.46 -35.49
N VAL A 762 57.08 62.23 -35.90
CA VAL A 762 58.26 63.01 -35.47
C VAL A 762 57.91 64.49 -35.45
N ASP A 763 58.07 65.11 -34.29
CA ASP A 763 57.79 66.51 -34.07
C ASP A 763 58.69 67.34 -35.00
N GLY A 764 58.28 68.56 -35.35
CA GLY A 764 59.01 69.43 -36.28
C GLY A 764 60.45 69.78 -35.86
N GLU A 765 60.89 69.36 -34.67
CA GLU A 765 62.22 69.55 -34.10
C GLU A 765 63.10 68.27 -34.11
N GLY A 766 62.60 67.12 -34.60
CA GLY A 766 63.39 65.89 -34.76
C GLY A 766 63.51 65.01 -33.50
N ASP A 767 62.98 65.46 -32.35
CA ASP A 767 63.01 64.70 -31.11
C ASP A 767 61.98 63.55 -31.06
N TRP A 768 62.36 62.44 -30.43
CA TRP A 768 61.49 61.27 -30.27
C TRP A 768 60.73 61.30 -28.94
N HIS A 769 59.42 61.52 -28.99
CA HIS A 769 58.56 61.40 -27.82
C HIS A 769 57.77 60.09 -27.80
N LEU A 770 58.16 59.21 -26.87
CA LEU A 770 57.43 57.96 -26.58
C LEU A 770 56.21 58.26 -25.70
N GLU A 771 55.03 58.36 -26.31
CA GLU A 771 53.77 58.38 -25.58
C GLU A 771 53.36 56.94 -25.25
N LEU A 772 52.83 56.69 -24.05
CA LEU A 772 52.32 55.37 -23.65
C LEU A 772 50.81 55.46 -23.44
N THR A 773 50.08 54.48 -23.96
CA THR A 773 48.63 54.36 -23.73
C THR A 773 48.26 52.90 -23.45
N THR A 774 46.99 52.64 -23.16
CA THR A 774 46.51 51.26 -22.98
C THR A 774 46.05 50.67 -24.30
N TRP A 775 46.10 49.34 -24.43
CA TRP A 775 45.60 48.64 -25.62
C TRP A 775 44.17 49.04 -25.96
N SER A 776 43.30 49.15 -24.95
CA SER A 776 41.91 49.57 -25.08
C SER A 776 41.74 50.97 -25.69
N LYS A 777 42.66 51.89 -25.41
CA LYS A 777 42.64 53.27 -25.95
C LYS A 777 43.18 53.34 -27.37
N ARG A 778 44.29 52.64 -27.67
CA ARG A 778 44.94 52.69 -29.00
C ARG A 778 44.21 51.89 -30.06
N ARG A 779 43.78 50.67 -29.72
CA ARG A 779 43.20 49.71 -30.67
C ARG A 779 41.71 49.52 -30.38
N LYS A 780 40.95 50.61 -30.48
CA LYS A 780 39.48 50.57 -30.34
C LYS A 780 38.90 49.50 -31.28
N GLY A 781 38.26 48.48 -30.69
CA GLY A 781 37.64 47.37 -31.41
C GLY A 781 38.50 46.12 -31.61
N LYS A 782 39.78 46.06 -31.19
CA LYS A 782 40.58 44.81 -31.21
C LYS A 782 40.69 44.21 -29.81
N GLU A 783 40.17 42.99 -29.63
CA GLU A 783 40.23 42.26 -28.36
C GLU A 783 41.62 41.66 -28.07
N CYS A 784 42.01 41.63 -26.79
CA CYS A 784 43.16 40.86 -26.29
C CYS A 784 42.79 39.37 -26.16
N ARG A 785 42.62 38.69 -27.31
CA ARG A 785 42.06 37.33 -27.36
C ARG A 785 42.98 36.29 -26.73
N TRP A 786 42.46 35.49 -25.80
CA TRP A 786 43.16 34.34 -25.25
C TRP A 786 43.18 33.16 -26.23
N GLU A 787 44.34 32.49 -26.31
CA GLU A 787 44.56 31.28 -27.10
C GLU A 787 44.83 30.09 -26.17
N LEU A 788 44.20 28.95 -26.47
CA LEU A 788 44.40 27.70 -25.74
C LEU A 788 45.79 27.14 -26.06
N VAL A 789 46.59 26.90 -25.03
CA VAL A 789 47.95 26.35 -25.16
C VAL A 789 47.99 24.87 -24.81
N ARG A 790 47.24 24.48 -23.76
CA ARG A 790 47.19 23.10 -23.26
C ARG A 790 45.80 22.79 -22.73
N ASP A 791 45.27 21.64 -23.14
CA ASP A 791 44.06 21.03 -22.58
C ASP A 791 44.45 19.65 -22.02
N HIS A 792 44.75 19.59 -20.71
CA HIS A 792 45.01 18.33 -20.00
C HIS A 792 43.93 18.11 -18.95
N GLU A 793 43.64 16.85 -18.61
CA GLU A 793 42.54 16.41 -17.72
C GLU A 793 42.43 17.13 -16.35
N ARG A 794 43.46 17.85 -15.91
CA ARG A 794 43.46 18.60 -14.63
C ARG A 794 43.86 20.08 -14.73
N ARG A 795 44.29 20.54 -15.91
CA ARG A 795 44.78 21.91 -16.11
C ARG A 795 44.49 22.38 -17.51
N ILE A 796 43.88 23.55 -17.60
CA ILE A 796 43.67 24.25 -18.87
C ILE A 796 44.55 25.50 -18.84
N GLY A 797 45.42 25.62 -19.85
CA GLY A 797 46.36 26.73 -19.98
C GLY A 797 46.01 27.62 -21.15
N TYR A 798 45.84 28.91 -20.90
CA TYR A 798 45.63 29.93 -21.92
C TYR A 798 46.79 30.93 -21.93
N LYS A 799 47.15 31.41 -23.12
CA LYS A 799 48.09 32.51 -23.29
C LYS A 799 47.48 33.58 -24.18
N TRP A 800 47.91 34.81 -23.97
CA TRP A 800 47.79 35.87 -24.95
C TRP A 800 49.17 36.49 -25.13
N GLU A 801 49.57 36.71 -26.37
CA GLU A 801 50.87 37.25 -26.73
C GLU A 801 50.68 38.24 -27.86
N ASN A 802 51.20 39.46 -27.68
CA ASN A 802 51.27 40.43 -28.75
C ASN A 802 52.69 40.98 -28.85
N CYS A 803 53.22 41.00 -30.06
CA CYS A 803 54.49 41.62 -30.37
C CYS A 803 54.25 42.68 -31.42
N ASP A 804 54.46 43.93 -31.05
CA ASP A 804 54.51 45.03 -32.01
C ASP A 804 55.96 45.37 -32.28
N LYS A 805 56.33 45.45 -33.56
CA LYS A 805 57.65 45.88 -34.00
C LYS A 805 57.48 47.10 -34.89
N TRP A 806 58.24 48.14 -34.59
CA TRP A 806 58.30 49.36 -35.39
C TRP A 806 59.73 49.53 -35.86
N ILE A 807 59.84 49.88 -37.14
CA ILE A 807 61.10 50.21 -37.79
C ILE A 807 60.84 51.57 -38.42
N TYR A 808 61.61 52.57 -38.00
CA TYR A 808 61.62 53.89 -38.61
C TYR A 808 62.98 54.09 -39.25
N GLU A 809 62.96 54.45 -40.50
CA GLU A 809 64.15 54.74 -41.30
C GLU A 809 64.13 56.24 -41.59
N HIS A 810 65.16 56.94 -41.11
CA HIS A 810 65.34 58.36 -41.36
C HIS A 810 66.43 58.55 -42.40
N GLU A 811 66.08 59.17 -43.52
CA GLU A 811 67.01 59.59 -44.58
C GLU A 811 66.91 61.11 -44.76
N GLY A 812 67.83 61.84 -44.13
CA GLY A 812 68.10 63.27 -44.31
C GLY A 812 69.27 63.52 -45.27
N ALA A 813 69.72 64.77 -45.38
CA ALA A 813 70.86 65.11 -46.24
C ALA A 813 72.17 64.50 -45.70
N ASP A 814 73.18 64.29 -46.56
CA ASP A 814 74.44 63.58 -46.21
C ASP A 814 75.24 64.19 -45.02
N GLU A 815 74.87 65.38 -44.55
CA GLU A 815 75.47 66.07 -43.39
C GLU A 815 74.68 65.91 -42.08
N ASP A 816 73.47 65.33 -42.10
CA ASP A 816 72.67 65.08 -40.90
C ASP A 816 73.18 63.83 -40.17
N GLY A 817 73.73 64.03 -38.96
CA GLY A 817 74.29 62.97 -38.12
C GLY A 817 73.28 61.97 -37.56
N ASP A 818 71.98 62.19 -37.79
CA ASP A 818 70.87 61.39 -37.24
C ASP A 818 70.27 60.40 -38.25
N ASN A 819 70.89 60.27 -39.43
CA ASN A 819 70.53 59.25 -40.43
C ASN A 819 70.73 57.83 -39.86
N GLY A 820 69.67 57.03 -39.87
CA GLY A 820 69.70 55.69 -39.30
C GLY A 820 68.36 54.98 -39.26
N VAL A 821 68.45 53.67 -38.99
CA VAL A 821 67.29 52.80 -38.78
C VAL A 821 67.09 52.61 -37.28
N TYR A 822 65.98 53.12 -36.77
CA TYR A 822 65.56 52.97 -35.39
C TYR A 822 64.50 51.86 -35.29
N ALA A 823 64.78 50.84 -34.49
CA ALA A 823 63.85 49.73 -34.29
C ALA A 823 63.41 49.65 -32.82
N MET A 824 62.09 49.58 -32.60
CA MET A 824 61.51 49.31 -31.29
C MET A 824 60.64 48.06 -31.37
N ALA A 825 60.80 47.14 -30.42
CA ALA A 825 59.93 45.99 -30.26
C ALA A 825 59.27 46.03 -28.88
N CYS A 826 57.95 46.11 -28.83
CA CYS A 826 57.19 45.93 -27.60
C CYS A 826 56.56 44.55 -27.60
N LYS A 827 56.93 43.73 -26.62
CA LYS A 827 56.39 42.38 -26.43
C LYS A 827 55.58 42.32 -25.14
N CYS A 828 54.28 42.14 -25.28
CA CYS A 828 53.36 41.95 -24.16
C CYS A 828 52.93 40.47 -24.13
N PHE A 829 52.95 39.85 -22.94
CA PHE A 829 52.48 38.48 -22.77
C PHE A 829 51.69 38.35 -21.47
N GLY A 830 50.64 37.54 -21.51
CA GLY A 830 49.85 37.11 -20.36
C GLY A 830 49.70 35.60 -20.39
N ALA A 831 49.94 34.94 -19.27
CA ALA A 831 49.74 33.50 -19.12
C ALA A 831 48.75 33.26 -17.96
N TRP A 832 47.71 32.50 -18.23
CA TRP A 832 46.75 32.08 -17.20
C TRP A 832 46.71 30.57 -17.13
N LEU A 833 46.91 30.06 -15.92
CA LEU A 833 46.87 28.63 -15.60
C LEU A 833 45.73 28.41 -14.61
N CYS A 834 44.68 27.74 -15.06
CA CYS A 834 43.64 27.28 -14.17
C CYS A 834 44.05 25.90 -13.63
N GLY A 835 44.39 25.83 -12.35
CA GLY A 835 44.36 24.58 -11.59
C GLY A 835 42.93 24.37 -11.11
N GLY A 836 42.38 23.16 -11.27
CA GLY A 836 41.00 22.83 -10.86
C GLY A 836 40.71 23.24 -9.42
N LEU A 837 40.08 24.41 -9.25
CA LEU A 837 39.55 24.94 -8.01
C LEU A 837 38.04 24.83 -8.12
N ALA A 838 37.48 23.77 -7.55
CA ALA A 838 36.05 23.64 -7.33
C ALA A 838 35.70 24.44 -6.06
N GLY A 839 35.21 25.67 -6.23
CA GLY A 839 34.66 26.45 -5.14
C GLY A 839 33.20 26.07 -4.91
N LEU A 840 32.88 25.54 -3.74
CA LEU A 840 31.51 25.59 -3.22
C LEU A 840 31.24 27.06 -2.86
N MET A 841 30.32 27.71 -3.57
CA MET A 841 29.70 28.95 -3.10
C MET A 841 28.42 28.57 -2.36
N ASP A 842 28.48 28.67 -1.04
CA ASP A 842 27.32 28.59 -0.17
C ASP A 842 26.59 29.94 -0.24
N TRP A 843 25.41 29.96 -0.86
CA TRP A 843 24.54 31.14 -0.83
C TRP A 843 23.89 31.20 0.55
N GLY A 844 24.59 31.81 1.50
CA GLY A 844 24.03 32.17 2.80
C GLY A 844 22.78 33.02 2.61
N ARG A 845 21.69 32.61 3.27
CA ARG A 845 20.45 33.38 3.39
C ARG A 845 20.76 34.80 3.85
N SER A 846 20.52 35.79 3.00
CA SER A 846 20.27 37.15 3.46
C SER A 846 18.79 37.27 3.78
N ASN A 847 18.46 37.23 5.06
CA ASN A 847 17.54 38.18 5.67
C ASN A 847 18.35 39.01 6.66
#